data_AF-A0A0F8DWG9-F1
#
_entry.id   AF-A0A0F8DWG9-F1
#
_cell.length_a   1.000
_cell.length_b   1.000
_cell.length_c   1.000
_cell.angle_alpha   90.00
_cell.angle_beta   90.00
_cell.angle_gamma   90.00
#
_symmetry.space_group_name_H-M   'P 1'
#
loop_
_entity.id
_entity.type
_entity.pdbx_description
1 polymer ?
#
loop_
_entity_poly.entity_id
_entity_poly.type
_entity_poly.pdbx_seq_one_letter_code
_entity_poly.pdbx_strand_id
1 'polypeptide(L)'
;MQKASAAEMVLDENESGNGSENRDFFLTDLKEDVIYSEESITPAQKKLSEDLLKLCDERYLSGEESPASLRARMINLGQLGQEDPVRGRAAGPAEDAEVFSGSGQNVSKSSDPSSEPSLFSGDKVYVYIYLKPSANSSVLEEYCEIQERDEENHIAVSWVPLKSLETLASLSEVKSIQTVLPPFVRQENAVSEGDFILKSSSLRDSYGVNGTGIKIGIISDGVDSLEDSQAAGNISYDVNILSNKIGGNEGTAMLEIIQDIAPGAELYFHDCGSSRLEFNRAVDTLVNEGCTVICDDIGWLSEPFFEDGIVANHVNEIIKKHDLLYVSAAGNSGDSHYQGLFYDNGSGWHDFSSGRGDVKNLQLEIASSGEAWIFLQWNDRWEQSGNNYDLYLKNRETSEIIASSKVHQDGDDLPLEYIMYTDKGQNTLNASIEVKKVSGEARELELYIYYWPGVKVNPENIIAEDSIFGHPALPDAVTVGAVGMGESGDYEIENFSSIGPATIFYPSPEVRQKADISGPDGVNVTGAKGVPEQFFGTSASSPHVAGIAALVWSVFPEKSAMDIRRLLYTSSTDLGNPGYDTIFGHGLVDALKMYEQASGATSTLTVKPSGGGDFSSISDAVNYSRPGDSIFVYPGIYRENIDLPWSLNLSSASGKPEDTVLEAENLQEPVLHVTANSVNITGFRINGPSGAGIYLESVGSCELKNNRISGCTQGVLFEGSSNNTLQGNNLSNNTEGLRLTDSFLNTIFENEFENGINVNESLSQNFPEEERFSGLPNNWNTAEGIKYLYNGGIYESRFGNFYSDYQGTDANGSGIGDLPYGSDSFPLTARPASYSTGFEIGNISPARDSASVEGDVLDFGVRSTRNCTFSWLINGTLVQTNESASSAVFSINTGELRGIITENSDTDSHGSKYNLTVIAANGSSLLQHSWNWTVYPAETGANTSGNVSEDNIIRSISYEGNGGKSTGGKAGEGRGGISSFPEPSGNVENRGTAGTSPFSAAGQEQGEPLQFSSHTAQNNSPGKGPDGAPELWVARENESGSSEEESGEDRNVPRNVPSLTSGTSIFILLTGALCIKRE
;
A
#
# COMPACT_ATOMS: atom_id res chain seq x y z
N MET A 1 35.52 -48.02 22.43
CA MET A 1 36.87 -48.35 22.95
C MET A 1 37.15 -47.37 24.10
N GLN A 2 37.66 -47.82 25.26
CA GLN A 2 38.96 -47.40 25.84
C GLN A 2 39.39 -45.94 25.61
N LYS A 3 39.92 -45.14 26.56
CA LYS A 3 40.22 -45.20 28.04
C LYS A 3 40.74 -43.78 28.45
N ALA A 4 40.87 -43.30 29.69
CA ALA A 4 40.42 -43.65 31.06
C ALA A 4 40.92 -42.56 32.06
N SER A 5 40.54 -42.66 33.35
CA SER A 5 41.16 -42.00 34.55
C SER A 5 40.83 -40.52 34.85
N ALA A 6 40.75 -40.07 36.12
CA ALA A 6 40.83 -40.78 37.42
C ALA A 6 40.29 -39.97 38.63
N ALA A 7 40.01 -40.69 39.73
CA ALA A 7 39.98 -40.25 41.15
C ALA A 7 38.85 -39.27 41.59
N GLU A 8 38.34 -39.29 42.84
CA GLU A 8 38.67 -40.10 44.02
C GLU A 8 37.43 -40.43 44.92
N MET A 9 37.68 -41.31 45.89
CA MET A 9 36.86 -41.93 46.97
C MET A 9 36.03 -40.93 47.84
N VAL A 10 35.03 -41.35 48.66
CA VAL A 10 35.03 -42.33 49.79
C VAL A 10 33.66 -43.07 49.95
N LEU A 11 33.63 -44.17 50.71
CA LEU A 11 32.52 -45.13 50.95
C LEU A 11 31.96 -45.10 52.40
N ASP A 12 30.85 -45.83 52.62
CA ASP A 12 30.44 -46.63 53.83
C ASP A 12 29.00 -46.34 54.33
N GLU A 13 28.16 -47.30 54.79
CA GLU A 13 28.04 -48.77 54.60
C GLU A 13 26.69 -49.32 55.23
N ASN A 14 26.26 -50.56 54.89
CA ASN A 14 25.39 -51.50 55.69
C ASN A 14 23.87 -51.23 55.95
N GLU A 15 22.95 -52.20 56.19
CA GLU A 15 22.83 -53.67 55.89
C GLU A 15 21.39 -54.25 56.17
N SER A 16 20.93 -55.25 55.39
CA SER A 16 19.96 -56.36 55.74
C SER A 16 18.48 -56.07 56.15
N GLY A 17 17.48 -56.99 56.08
CA GLY A 17 17.32 -58.30 55.39
C GLY A 17 16.14 -59.22 55.85
N ASN A 18 15.36 -59.80 54.89
CA ASN A 18 14.49 -61.03 54.90
C ASN A 18 13.39 -61.35 56.00
N GLY A 19 12.25 -62.00 55.64
CA GLY A 19 11.45 -62.74 56.66
C GLY A 19 10.00 -63.35 56.51
N SER A 20 9.43 -63.67 55.35
CA SER A 20 8.32 -64.69 55.10
C SER A 20 7.10 -64.98 56.06
N GLU A 21 5.88 -64.93 55.47
CA GLU A 21 4.74 -65.91 55.51
C GLU A 21 3.57 -65.99 56.56
N ASN A 22 2.34 -65.91 56.00
CA ASN A 22 1.10 -66.73 56.17
C ASN A 22 0.03 -66.55 57.33
N ARG A 23 -1.12 -65.96 56.91
CA ARG A 23 -2.55 -66.41 57.04
C ARG A 23 -3.51 -66.07 58.21
N ASP A 24 -4.64 -65.49 57.76
CA ASP A 24 -6.07 -65.83 58.02
C ASP A 24 -6.99 -64.94 58.92
N PHE A 25 -8.12 -64.54 58.30
CA PHE A 25 -9.44 -64.08 58.83
C PHE A 25 -9.73 -62.63 59.31
N PHE A 26 -10.13 -61.79 58.33
CA PHE A 26 -11.31 -60.87 58.28
C PHE A 26 -11.53 -59.65 59.22
N LEU A 27 -11.92 -58.53 58.57
CA LEU A 27 -12.74 -57.38 59.02
C LEU A 27 -12.18 -56.44 60.12
N THR A 28 -11.56 -55.31 59.71
CA THR A 28 -12.22 -53.98 59.54
C THR A 28 -11.23 -52.91 59.02
N ASP A 29 -11.77 -51.90 58.33
CA ASP A 29 -11.27 -50.52 58.12
C ASP A 29 -9.85 -50.19 57.58
N LEU A 30 -9.89 -49.32 56.55
CA LEU A 30 -8.95 -48.23 56.20
C LEU A 30 -7.56 -48.55 55.60
N LYS A 31 -7.24 -47.74 54.58
CA LYS A 31 -5.96 -47.54 53.84
C LYS A 31 -5.50 -48.67 52.91
N GLU A 32 -5.41 -48.32 51.62
CA GLU A 32 -4.36 -48.77 50.72
C GLU A 32 -3.59 -47.54 50.23
N ASP A 33 -2.28 -47.50 50.49
CA ASP A 33 -1.35 -46.60 49.81
C ASP A 33 -0.87 -47.32 48.53
N VAL A 34 -0.99 -46.70 47.35
CA VAL A 34 -0.47 -47.28 46.10
C VAL A 34 1.00 -46.89 45.95
N ILE A 35 1.89 -47.88 46.06
CA ILE A 35 3.31 -47.70 45.78
C ILE A 35 3.50 -47.61 44.27
N TYR A 36 3.82 -46.42 43.76
CA TYR A 36 4.48 -46.27 42.47
C TYR A 36 5.99 -46.48 42.63
N SER A 37 6.61 -47.16 41.66
CA SER A 37 8.05 -47.29 41.55
C SER A 37 8.68 -45.96 41.13
N GLU A 38 9.84 -45.63 41.70
CA GLU A 38 10.71 -44.56 41.19
C GLU A 38 11.21 -44.93 39.77
N GLU A 39 10.50 -44.48 38.73
CA GLU A 39 11.11 -44.36 37.42
C GLU A 39 12.15 -43.23 37.48
N SER A 40 13.41 -43.57 37.18
CA SER A 40 14.51 -42.62 37.28
C SER A 40 14.39 -41.55 36.21
N ILE A 41 13.95 -40.35 36.61
CA ILE A 41 13.86 -39.14 35.79
C ILE A 41 15.12 -39.00 34.94
N THR A 42 14.96 -38.98 33.61
CA THR A 42 16.09 -38.98 32.68
C THR A 42 16.89 -37.68 32.76
N PRO A 43 18.17 -37.64 32.34
CA PRO A 43 18.95 -36.41 32.30
C PRO A 43 18.30 -35.27 31.50
N ALA A 44 17.52 -35.61 30.46
CA ALA A 44 16.74 -34.63 29.68
C ALA A 44 15.58 -34.05 30.51
N GLN A 45 14.79 -34.90 31.18
CA GLN A 45 13.73 -34.45 32.08
C GLN A 45 14.27 -33.71 33.31
N LYS A 46 15.52 -33.95 33.72
CA LYS A 46 16.20 -33.13 34.74
C LYS A 46 16.61 -31.75 34.24
N LYS A 47 17.04 -31.58 32.98
CA LYS A 47 17.25 -30.24 32.41
C LYS A 47 15.90 -29.50 32.31
N LEU A 48 14.88 -30.15 31.75
CA LEU A 48 13.54 -29.59 31.59
C LEU A 48 12.90 -29.14 32.92
N SER A 49 13.30 -29.76 34.04
CA SER A 49 12.85 -29.42 35.39
C SER A 49 13.50 -28.14 35.96
N GLU A 50 14.64 -27.71 35.44
CA GLU A 50 15.32 -26.49 35.89
C GLU A 50 14.90 -25.26 35.07
N ASP A 51 14.57 -25.46 33.79
CA ASP A 51 14.10 -24.39 32.88
C ASP A 51 12.62 -24.03 33.13
N LEU A 52 11.73 -25.03 33.29
CA LEU A 52 10.29 -24.80 33.58
C LEU A 52 10.02 -24.19 34.98
N LEU A 53 10.96 -24.30 35.92
CA LEU A 53 10.85 -23.74 37.27
C LEU A 53 11.27 -22.26 37.36
N LYS A 54 11.17 -21.50 36.27
CA LYS A 54 11.43 -20.05 36.24
C LYS A 54 10.24 -19.15 35.86
N LEU A 55 9.20 -19.69 35.22
CA LEU A 55 8.05 -18.89 34.75
C LEU A 55 7.01 -18.58 35.83
N CYS A 56 7.22 -19.06 37.06
CA CYS A 56 6.79 -18.36 38.27
C CYS A 56 7.99 -17.57 38.81
N ASP A 57 7.97 -16.24 38.65
CA ASP A 57 8.97 -15.24 39.07
C ASP A 57 10.07 -15.73 40.05
N GLU A 58 11.35 -15.56 39.68
CA GLU A 58 12.50 -15.97 40.52
C GLU A 58 12.38 -15.47 41.97
N ARG A 59 11.76 -14.31 42.23
CA ARG A 59 11.55 -13.75 43.58
C ARG A 59 10.55 -14.55 44.41
N TYR A 60 9.53 -15.14 43.77
CA TYR A 60 8.56 -16.00 44.47
C TYR A 60 9.18 -17.36 44.82
N LEU A 61 9.93 -17.95 43.89
CA LEU A 61 10.56 -19.25 44.08
C LEU A 61 11.85 -19.19 44.92
N SER A 62 12.54 -18.04 44.99
CA SER A 62 13.58 -17.79 46.00
C SER A 62 13.04 -17.60 47.42
N GLY A 63 11.73 -17.32 47.56
CA GLY A 63 11.08 -16.99 48.82
C GLY A 63 11.28 -15.54 49.28
N GLU A 64 11.83 -14.67 48.43
CA GLU A 64 12.01 -13.25 48.71
C GLU A 64 10.71 -12.45 48.55
N GLU A 65 9.81 -12.87 47.65
CA GLU A 65 8.45 -12.36 47.54
C GLU A 65 7.42 -13.32 48.15
N SER A 66 6.67 -12.84 49.15
CA SER A 66 5.56 -13.62 49.74
C SER A 66 4.37 -13.77 48.77
N PRO A 67 3.55 -14.84 48.88
CA PRO A 67 2.33 -15.01 48.07
C PRO A 67 1.39 -13.79 48.09
N ALA A 68 1.36 -13.05 49.21
CA ALA A 68 0.51 -11.85 49.34
C ALA A 68 1.04 -10.64 48.53
N SER A 69 2.34 -10.54 48.27
CA SER A 69 2.93 -9.47 47.46
C SER A 69 2.88 -9.82 45.97
N LEU A 70 3.12 -11.08 45.60
CA LEU A 70 2.84 -11.58 44.25
C LEU A 70 1.36 -11.33 43.87
N ARG A 71 0.43 -11.72 44.75
CA ARG A 71 -1.02 -11.48 44.58
C ARG A 71 -1.37 -10.00 44.49
N ALA A 72 -0.71 -9.12 45.25
CA ALA A 72 -0.92 -7.67 45.17
C ALA A 72 -0.44 -7.10 43.82
N ARG A 73 0.73 -7.53 43.33
CA ARG A 73 1.26 -7.15 42.02
C ARG A 73 0.35 -7.63 40.88
N MET A 74 -0.10 -8.88 40.92
CA MET A 74 -1.01 -9.42 39.89
C MET A 74 -2.41 -8.80 39.92
N ILE A 75 -2.87 -8.28 41.07
CA ILE A 75 -4.08 -7.44 41.15
C ILE A 75 -3.83 -6.07 40.49
N ASN A 76 -2.69 -5.42 40.75
CA ASN A 76 -2.34 -4.14 40.12
C ASN A 76 -2.21 -4.26 38.58
N LEU A 77 -1.74 -5.41 38.08
CA LEU A 77 -1.63 -5.69 36.64
C LEU A 77 -2.94 -6.19 36.00
N GLY A 78 -4.07 -6.24 36.72
CA GLY A 78 -5.34 -6.79 36.22
C GLY A 78 -5.38 -8.32 36.03
N GLN A 79 -4.23 -9.00 36.19
CA GLN A 79 -4.02 -10.44 35.97
C GLN A 79 -4.65 -11.36 37.04
N LEU A 80 -5.55 -10.84 37.89
CA LEU A 80 -6.31 -11.61 38.88
C LEU A 80 -7.77 -11.15 38.92
N GLY A 81 -8.69 -12.04 38.53
CA GLY A 81 -10.13 -11.78 38.63
C GLY A 81 -10.57 -11.50 40.07
N GLN A 82 -11.34 -10.43 40.27
CA GLN A 82 -11.88 -10.08 41.58
C GLN A 82 -12.96 -11.07 42.02
N GLU A 83 -12.88 -11.57 43.27
CA GLU A 83 -14.05 -12.17 43.91
C GLU A 83 -15.10 -11.08 44.17
N ASP A 84 -16.34 -11.34 43.73
CA ASP A 84 -17.48 -10.42 43.77
C ASP A 84 -17.67 -9.77 45.18
N PRO A 85 -17.46 -8.45 45.34
CA PRO A 85 -17.38 -7.80 46.65
C PRO A 85 -18.74 -7.75 47.36
N VAL A 86 -18.96 -8.75 48.22
CA VAL A 86 -20.19 -9.03 48.96
C VAL A 86 -20.84 -7.77 49.56
N ARG A 87 -22.10 -7.54 49.18
CA ARG A 87 -23.01 -6.45 49.59
C ARG A 87 -22.73 -5.84 50.97
N GLY A 88 -22.13 -4.65 50.97
CA GLY A 88 -21.75 -3.90 52.20
C GLY A 88 -22.35 -2.50 52.38
N ARG A 89 -23.25 -2.00 51.51
CA ARG A 89 -23.84 -0.64 51.68
C ARG A 89 -24.89 -0.60 52.80
N ALA A 90 -24.58 0.11 53.88
CA ALA A 90 -25.54 0.51 54.90
C ALA A 90 -26.58 1.50 54.35
N ALA A 91 -27.83 1.40 54.81
CA ALA A 91 -28.93 2.20 54.28
C ALA A 91 -29.07 3.58 54.96
N GLY A 92 -29.25 4.63 54.14
CA GLY A 92 -29.87 5.91 54.51
C GLY A 92 -31.25 6.03 53.84
N PRO A 93 -32.26 6.70 54.45
CA PRO A 93 -33.66 6.49 54.06
C PRO A 93 -34.27 7.57 53.14
N ALA A 94 -35.15 7.10 52.25
CA ALA A 94 -36.33 7.78 51.70
C ALA A 94 -37.38 6.67 51.45
N GLU A 95 -38.50 6.60 52.18
CA GLU A 95 -39.75 7.38 52.00
C GLU A 95 -40.54 7.01 50.73
N ASP A 96 -41.38 5.98 50.90
CA ASP A 96 -42.75 5.77 50.42
C ASP A 96 -43.17 6.10 48.96
N ALA A 97 -43.53 5.06 48.20
CA ALA A 97 -44.75 5.04 47.36
C ALA A 97 -45.27 3.61 47.07
N GLU A 98 -46.59 3.45 47.17
CA GLU A 98 -47.39 2.21 47.05
C GLU A 98 -47.31 1.52 45.65
N VAL A 99 -47.03 0.21 45.56
CA VAL A 99 -47.97 -0.95 45.52
C VAL A 99 -48.87 -1.08 44.27
N PHE A 100 -48.77 -2.23 43.57
CA PHE A 100 -49.94 -2.95 43.04
C PHE A 100 -49.71 -4.47 42.90
N SER A 101 -50.79 -5.27 42.90
CA SER A 101 -50.79 -6.75 42.80
C SER A 101 -50.47 -7.26 41.37
N GLY A 102 -49.97 -8.48 41.11
CA GLY A 102 -50.60 -9.78 41.39
C GLY A 102 -51.82 -10.02 40.46
N SER A 103 -52.00 -11.15 39.76
CA SER A 103 -51.41 -12.50 39.87
C SER A 103 -51.55 -13.31 38.56
N GLY A 104 -50.82 -14.43 38.38
CA GLY A 104 -50.94 -15.26 37.15
C GLY A 104 -50.05 -16.52 37.05
N GLN A 105 -50.44 -17.61 37.71
CA GLN A 105 -49.98 -18.99 37.43
C GLN A 105 -50.72 -19.59 36.21
N ASN A 106 -50.28 -20.61 35.45
CA ASN A 106 -49.09 -21.49 35.43
C ASN A 106 -48.93 -22.07 34.00
N VAL A 107 -47.70 -22.24 33.49
CA VAL A 107 -47.32 -23.40 32.64
C VAL A 107 -45.88 -23.79 32.99
N SER A 108 -45.58 -25.09 33.01
CA SER A 108 -44.31 -25.66 33.43
C SER A 108 -43.13 -25.39 32.47
N LYS A 109 -41.99 -24.97 33.02
CA LYS A 109 -40.67 -25.41 32.53
C LYS A 109 -40.17 -26.57 33.40
N SER A 110 -39.42 -27.48 32.80
CA SER A 110 -38.75 -28.60 33.47
C SER A 110 -37.59 -28.12 34.35
N SER A 111 -37.27 -28.89 35.39
CA SER A 111 -36.02 -28.78 36.12
C SER A 111 -34.84 -29.19 35.23
N ASP A 112 -33.86 -28.32 35.08
CA ASP A 112 -32.55 -28.65 34.51
C ASP A 112 -31.53 -28.80 35.66
N PRO A 113 -30.94 -29.98 35.89
CA PRO A 113 -30.01 -30.23 36.98
C PRO A 113 -28.55 -30.15 36.50
N SER A 114 -28.09 -28.96 36.14
CA SER A 114 -26.77 -28.73 35.51
C SER A 114 -25.95 -27.61 36.15
N SER A 115 -25.99 -27.48 37.48
CA SER A 115 -24.95 -26.77 38.23
C SER A 115 -23.78 -27.73 38.51
N GLU A 116 -22.95 -27.98 37.50
CA GLU A 116 -21.60 -28.53 37.68
C GLU A 116 -20.83 -27.67 38.70
N PRO A 117 -20.10 -28.26 39.66
CA PRO A 117 -19.16 -27.51 40.48
C PRO A 117 -18.00 -27.05 39.58
N SER A 118 -17.62 -25.78 39.62
CA SER A 118 -16.51 -25.30 38.79
C SER A 118 -15.20 -26.02 39.13
N LEU A 119 -14.64 -26.76 38.17
CA LEU A 119 -13.36 -27.49 38.32
C LEU A 119 -12.21 -26.56 38.75
N PHE A 120 -12.31 -25.28 38.37
CA PHE A 120 -11.27 -24.28 38.45
C PHE A 120 -11.43 -23.33 39.65
N SER A 121 -11.68 -23.88 40.84
CA SER A 121 -11.52 -23.13 42.10
C SER A 121 -10.03 -23.00 42.49
N GLY A 122 -9.61 -21.77 42.81
CA GLY A 122 -8.22 -21.36 43.11
C GLY A 122 -7.87 -20.03 42.42
N ASP A 123 -6.78 -19.37 42.83
CA ASP A 123 -6.25 -18.20 42.11
C ASP A 123 -5.85 -18.61 40.66
N LYS A 124 -6.10 -17.72 39.70
CA LYS A 124 -5.87 -17.92 38.25
C LYS A 124 -4.94 -16.83 37.69
N VAL A 125 -4.28 -17.12 36.58
CA VAL A 125 -3.37 -16.23 35.85
C VAL A 125 -3.84 -16.11 34.41
N TYR A 126 -3.80 -14.91 33.84
CA TYR A 126 -4.14 -14.66 32.44
C TYR A 126 -2.87 -14.76 31.57
N VAL A 127 -2.85 -15.70 30.62
CA VAL A 127 -1.65 -16.07 29.85
C VAL A 127 -1.94 -16.28 28.36
N TYR A 128 -0.95 -15.95 27.53
CA TYR A 128 -0.77 -16.53 26.20
C TYR A 128 -0.19 -17.95 26.36
N ILE A 129 -0.72 -18.89 25.59
CA ILE A 129 -0.22 -20.26 25.48
C ILE A 129 0.16 -20.47 24.02
N TYR A 130 1.45 -20.61 23.76
CA TYR A 130 1.98 -20.91 22.44
C TYR A 130 1.97 -22.43 22.22
N LEU A 131 1.46 -22.87 21.08
CA LEU A 131 1.37 -24.29 20.71
C LEU A 131 2.38 -24.61 19.61
N LYS A 132 2.80 -25.87 19.54
CA LYS A 132 3.63 -26.34 18.42
C LYS A 132 2.76 -26.46 17.15
N PRO A 133 3.26 -26.17 15.93
CA PRO A 133 2.45 -26.16 14.69
C PRO A 133 1.72 -27.45 14.30
N SER A 134 1.99 -28.57 14.97
CA SER A 134 1.29 -29.85 14.79
C SER A 134 0.32 -30.21 15.93
N ALA A 135 0.17 -29.34 16.92
CA ALA A 135 -0.71 -29.53 18.07
C ALA A 135 -2.16 -29.19 17.73
N ASN A 136 -3.10 -29.71 18.51
CA ASN A 136 -4.50 -29.30 18.46
C ASN A 136 -4.85 -28.54 19.75
N SER A 137 -5.34 -27.32 19.61
CA SER A 137 -5.63 -26.39 20.70
C SER A 137 -6.67 -26.89 21.72
N SER A 138 -7.51 -27.88 21.37
CA SER A 138 -8.44 -28.51 22.32
C SER A 138 -7.75 -29.33 23.41
N VAL A 139 -6.44 -29.58 23.31
CA VAL A 139 -5.65 -30.16 24.43
C VAL A 139 -5.68 -29.27 25.69
N LEU A 140 -5.93 -27.97 25.53
CA LEU A 140 -5.95 -26.98 26.61
C LEU A 140 -7.23 -27.03 27.46
N GLU A 141 -8.31 -27.63 26.95
CA GLU A 141 -9.66 -27.59 27.55
C GLU A 141 -9.77 -28.29 28.92
N GLU A 142 -8.85 -29.22 29.23
CA GLU A 142 -8.79 -29.89 30.54
C GLU A 142 -8.09 -29.03 31.61
N TYR A 143 -7.29 -28.03 31.21
CA TYR A 143 -6.35 -27.34 32.09
C TYR A 143 -6.69 -25.88 32.38
N CYS A 144 -7.39 -25.19 31.46
CA CYS A 144 -7.64 -23.75 31.58
C CYS A 144 -8.93 -23.25 30.92
N GLU A 145 -9.39 -22.08 31.35
CA GLU A 145 -10.55 -21.38 30.81
C GLU A 145 -10.11 -20.50 29.62
N ILE A 146 -10.13 -21.09 28.43
CA ILE A 146 -9.75 -20.44 27.17
C ILE A 146 -10.75 -19.32 26.86
N GLN A 147 -10.23 -18.10 26.63
CA GLN A 147 -11.03 -16.97 26.16
C GLN A 147 -11.00 -16.90 24.63
N GLU A 148 -9.83 -17.13 24.03
CA GLU A 148 -9.62 -16.99 22.59
C GLU A 148 -8.55 -17.94 22.04
N ARG A 149 -8.61 -18.22 20.73
CA ARG A 149 -7.62 -18.99 19.98
C ARG A 149 -7.41 -18.33 18.62
N ASP A 150 -6.15 -18.24 18.22
CA ASP A 150 -5.71 -18.05 16.84
C ASP A 150 -5.01 -19.36 16.42
N GLU A 151 -5.68 -20.13 15.57
CA GLU A 151 -5.20 -21.43 15.11
C GLU A 151 -4.12 -21.31 14.01
N GLU A 152 -3.99 -20.14 13.37
CA GLU A 152 -3.04 -19.87 12.29
C GLU A 152 -1.67 -19.47 12.88
N ASN A 153 -1.66 -18.59 13.88
CA ASN A 153 -0.47 -18.26 14.67
C ASN A 153 -0.25 -19.21 15.87
N HIS A 154 -1.04 -20.28 15.97
CA HIS A 154 -0.93 -21.34 16.99
C HIS A 154 -0.88 -20.84 18.45
N ILE A 155 -1.66 -19.79 18.77
CA ILE A 155 -1.65 -19.12 20.08
C ILE A 155 -3.04 -19.09 20.69
N ALA A 156 -3.15 -19.35 21.99
CA ALA A 156 -4.40 -19.26 22.74
C ALA A 156 -4.27 -18.30 23.93
N VAL A 157 -5.35 -17.58 24.26
CA VAL A 157 -5.41 -16.67 25.41
C VAL A 157 -6.35 -17.28 26.45
N SER A 158 -5.85 -17.50 27.67
CA SER A 158 -6.55 -18.33 28.68
C SER A 158 -6.35 -17.86 30.11
N TRP A 159 -7.36 -18.09 30.95
CA TRP A 159 -7.22 -18.07 32.41
C TRP A 159 -6.82 -19.45 32.93
N VAL A 160 -5.57 -19.60 33.35
CA VAL A 160 -5.01 -20.85 33.88
C VAL A 160 -4.99 -20.81 35.42
N PRO A 161 -5.56 -21.80 36.14
CA PRO A 161 -5.37 -21.91 37.58
C PRO A 161 -3.89 -22.07 37.94
N LEU A 162 -3.39 -21.39 38.96
CA LEU A 162 -1.96 -21.42 39.33
C LEU A 162 -1.43 -22.86 39.53
N LYS A 163 -2.27 -23.73 40.11
CA LYS A 163 -2.04 -25.17 40.34
C LYS A 163 -1.93 -26.03 39.06
N SER A 164 -2.31 -25.48 37.90
CA SER A 164 -2.34 -26.18 36.61
C SER A 164 -1.17 -25.80 35.69
N LEU A 165 -0.47 -24.69 35.96
CA LEU A 165 0.57 -24.16 35.08
C LEU A 165 1.72 -25.15 34.83
N GLU A 166 2.23 -25.81 35.88
CA GLU A 166 3.29 -26.83 35.76
C GLU A 166 2.86 -27.98 34.83
N THR A 167 1.63 -28.49 35.00
CA THR A 167 1.09 -29.56 34.16
C THR A 167 0.90 -29.10 32.71
N LEU A 168 0.34 -27.91 32.52
CA LEU A 168 0.05 -27.31 31.21
C LEU A 168 1.34 -27.05 30.41
N ALA A 169 2.38 -26.52 31.07
CA ALA A 169 3.68 -26.30 30.46
C ALA A 169 4.47 -27.60 30.21
N SER A 170 4.10 -28.71 30.88
CA SER A 170 4.69 -30.04 30.65
C SER A 170 4.09 -30.81 29.46
N LEU A 171 3.02 -30.30 28.84
CA LEU A 171 2.39 -30.92 27.67
C LEU A 171 3.33 -30.88 26.46
N SER A 172 3.40 -31.98 25.71
CA SER A 172 4.27 -32.07 24.53
C SER A 172 3.86 -31.13 23.39
N GLU A 173 2.58 -30.78 23.39
CA GLU A 173 1.83 -29.93 22.47
C GLU A 173 2.07 -28.43 22.70
N VAL A 174 2.33 -28.02 23.96
CA VAL A 174 2.64 -26.63 24.33
C VAL A 174 4.10 -26.34 23.99
N LYS A 175 4.35 -25.16 23.43
CA LYS A 175 5.68 -24.61 23.16
C LYS A 175 6.16 -23.79 24.36
N SER A 176 5.41 -22.76 24.73
CA SER A 176 5.71 -21.89 25.88
C SER A 176 4.41 -21.30 26.47
N ILE A 177 4.52 -20.70 27.66
CA ILE A 177 3.43 -19.96 28.31
C ILE A 177 3.99 -18.60 28.76
N GLN A 178 3.32 -17.52 28.37
CA GLN A 178 3.71 -16.14 28.68
C GLN A 178 2.55 -15.44 29.39
N THR A 179 2.80 -14.69 30.46
CA THR A 179 1.77 -13.81 31.06
C THR A 179 1.30 -12.80 30.02
N VAL A 180 -0.02 -12.59 29.90
CA VAL A 180 -0.53 -11.49 29.08
C VAL A 180 -0.08 -10.19 29.73
N LEU A 181 0.84 -9.48 29.07
CA LEU A 181 1.17 -8.12 29.43
C LEU A 181 -0.01 -7.22 29.01
N PRO A 182 -0.41 -6.24 29.82
CA PRO A 182 -1.49 -5.33 29.45
C PRO A 182 -1.10 -4.50 28.21
N PRO A 183 -2.07 -4.03 27.43
CA PRO A 183 -1.84 -2.92 26.51
C PRO A 183 -1.37 -1.68 27.28
N PHE A 184 -0.68 -0.77 26.60
CA PHE A 184 -0.46 0.58 27.09
C PHE A 184 -0.97 1.62 26.09
N VAL A 185 -1.46 2.72 26.64
CA VAL A 185 -1.84 3.96 25.94
C VAL A 185 -0.63 4.88 25.83
N ARG A 186 -0.52 5.65 24.75
CA ARG A 186 0.63 6.51 24.44
C ARG A 186 0.40 7.94 24.99
N GLN A 187 0.02 8.01 26.27
CA GLN A 187 -0.38 9.23 27.00
C GLN A 187 0.82 10.13 27.39
N GLU A 188 0.64 11.45 27.29
CA GLU A 188 1.18 12.45 28.24
C GLU A 188 0.07 13.51 28.56
N ASN A 189 0.32 14.50 29.42
CA ASN A 189 -0.76 15.32 30.03
C ASN A 189 -0.66 16.88 29.84
N ALA A 190 -1.28 17.46 28.78
CA ALA A 190 -2.04 18.76 28.71
C ALA A 190 -1.56 20.14 28.08
N VAL A 191 -2.08 20.59 26.89
CA VAL A 191 -2.27 22.01 26.30
C VAL A 191 -3.53 22.10 25.33
N SER A 192 -3.95 23.19 24.60
CA SER A 192 -4.39 23.22 23.13
C SER A 192 -4.30 24.58 22.47
N GLU A 193 -4.19 24.55 21.11
CA GLU A 193 -4.98 25.36 20.13
C GLU A 193 -5.31 24.63 18.77
N GLY A 194 -5.39 23.28 18.74
CA GLY A 194 -5.28 22.41 17.53
C GLY A 194 -6.12 22.73 16.27
N ASP A 195 -7.46 22.87 16.37
CA ASP A 195 -8.33 23.09 15.19
C ASP A 195 -8.11 24.46 14.49
N PHE A 196 -7.46 25.40 15.17
CA PHE A 196 -6.96 26.63 14.55
C PHE A 196 -5.60 26.41 13.88
N ILE A 197 -4.69 25.74 14.58
CA ILE A 197 -3.33 25.41 14.11
C ILE A 197 -3.35 24.73 12.74
N LEU A 198 -4.22 23.72 12.57
CA LEU A 198 -4.27 22.88 11.37
C LEU A 198 -5.17 23.42 10.25
N LYS A 199 -5.72 24.63 10.44
CA LYS A 199 -6.59 25.35 9.47
C LYS A 199 -7.87 24.62 9.10
N SER A 200 -8.22 23.54 9.80
CA SER A 200 -9.47 22.79 9.66
C SER A 200 -10.68 23.69 9.89
N SER A 201 -10.69 24.50 10.95
CA SER A 201 -11.63 25.62 11.16
C SER A 201 -11.81 26.50 9.90
N SER A 202 -10.71 26.97 9.31
CA SER A 202 -10.71 27.84 8.12
C SER A 202 -11.24 27.12 6.86
N LEU A 203 -10.97 25.83 6.71
CA LEU A 203 -11.52 24.97 5.67
C LEU A 203 -13.05 24.81 5.84
N ARG A 204 -13.53 24.51 7.06
CA ARG A 204 -14.97 24.41 7.36
C ARG A 204 -15.70 25.71 7.09
N ASP A 205 -15.19 26.84 7.57
CA ASP A 205 -15.78 28.18 7.34
C ASP A 205 -15.78 28.59 5.87
N SER A 206 -14.75 28.25 5.10
CA SER A 206 -14.59 28.71 3.71
C SER A 206 -15.37 27.85 2.70
N TYR A 207 -15.55 26.56 2.97
CA TYR A 207 -16.11 25.59 2.01
C TYR A 207 -17.36 24.86 2.49
N GLY A 208 -17.75 25.01 3.77
CA GLY A 208 -18.95 24.38 4.34
C GLY A 208 -18.83 22.85 4.55
N VAL A 209 -17.60 22.35 4.62
CA VAL A 209 -17.27 20.93 4.77
C VAL A 209 -17.18 20.54 6.25
N ASN A 210 -17.42 19.27 6.59
CA ASN A 210 -17.57 18.86 8.00
C ASN A 210 -17.27 17.38 8.32
N GLY A 211 -16.91 16.52 7.36
CA GLY A 211 -16.72 15.09 7.60
C GLY A 211 -17.96 14.20 7.33
N THR A 212 -19.12 14.76 6.99
CA THR A 212 -20.35 13.97 6.80
C THR A 212 -20.25 12.95 5.68
N GLY A 213 -20.58 11.69 6.02
CA GLY A 213 -20.48 10.53 5.12
C GLY A 213 -19.24 9.67 5.36
N ILE A 214 -18.29 10.11 6.21
CA ILE A 214 -17.16 9.30 6.67
C ILE A 214 -17.46 8.70 8.04
N LYS A 215 -17.10 7.43 8.22
CA LYS A 215 -17.13 6.71 9.50
C LYS A 215 -15.72 6.58 10.06
N ILE A 216 -15.54 6.96 11.33
CA ILE A 216 -14.25 6.97 12.01
C ILE A 216 -14.34 6.10 13.27
N GLY A 217 -13.50 5.08 13.34
CA GLY A 217 -13.36 4.21 14.50
C GLY A 217 -12.16 4.57 15.37
N ILE A 218 -12.37 4.68 16.69
CA ILE A 218 -11.31 4.87 17.68
C ILE A 218 -11.10 3.58 18.48
N ILE A 219 -9.83 3.21 18.68
CA ILE A 219 -9.40 2.17 19.63
C ILE A 219 -8.46 2.80 20.67
N SER A 220 -8.86 2.77 21.95
CA SER A 220 -8.09 3.31 23.08
C SER A 220 -8.51 2.63 24.40
N ASP A 221 -8.17 3.20 25.57
CA ASP A 221 -8.48 2.63 26.89
C ASP A 221 -9.99 2.51 27.19
N GLY A 222 -10.75 3.58 26.99
CA GLY A 222 -12.15 3.66 27.35
C GLY A 222 -12.78 5.05 27.15
N VAL A 223 -14.07 5.13 27.48
CA VAL A 223 -14.92 6.31 27.25
C VAL A 223 -15.79 6.66 28.47
N ASP A 224 -15.28 6.45 29.68
CA ASP A 224 -16.06 6.58 30.92
C ASP A 224 -16.57 8.00 31.18
N SER A 225 -15.98 9.02 30.55
CA SER A 225 -16.38 10.44 30.63
C SER A 225 -17.23 10.94 29.46
N LEU A 226 -17.58 10.09 28.49
CA LEU A 226 -18.39 10.48 27.33
C LEU A 226 -19.69 11.20 27.71
N GLU A 227 -20.41 10.73 28.73
CA GLU A 227 -21.64 11.40 29.21
C GLU A 227 -21.38 12.82 29.74
N ASP A 228 -20.21 13.07 30.36
CA ASP A 228 -19.83 14.40 30.87
C ASP A 228 -19.45 15.34 29.71
N SER A 229 -18.75 14.83 28.70
CA SER A 229 -18.41 15.54 27.45
C SER A 229 -19.65 15.92 26.64
N GLN A 230 -20.60 14.98 26.50
CA GLN A 230 -21.90 15.22 25.88
C GLN A 230 -22.75 16.24 26.66
N ALA A 231 -22.64 16.25 28.00
CA ALA A 231 -23.30 17.23 28.85
C ALA A 231 -22.65 18.62 28.81
N ALA A 232 -21.34 18.70 28.56
CA ALA A 232 -20.62 19.94 28.27
C ALA A 232 -20.99 20.49 26.87
N GLY A 233 -21.33 19.61 25.94
CA GLY A 233 -21.62 19.92 24.53
C GLY A 233 -20.38 19.87 23.64
N ASN A 234 -19.29 19.26 24.12
CA ASN A 234 -18.04 19.09 23.39
C ASN A 234 -18.10 17.93 22.39
N ILE A 235 -18.99 16.93 22.63
CA ILE A 235 -19.24 15.83 21.70
C ILE A 235 -20.73 15.56 21.47
N SER A 236 -21.05 15.07 20.27
CA SER A 236 -22.41 14.65 19.90
C SER A 236 -22.91 13.50 20.78
N TYR A 237 -24.24 13.39 20.89
CA TYR A 237 -24.91 12.24 21.50
C TYR A 237 -24.87 10.99 20.61
N ASP A 238 -24.59 11.15 19.32
CA ASP A 238 -24.67 10.09 18.30
C ASP A 238 -23.34 9.33 18.10
N VAL A 239 -22.65 8.97 19.21
CA VAL A 239 -21.41 8.17 19.18
C VAL A 239 -21.70 6.68 19.39
N ASN A 240 -21.17 5.83 18.52
CA ASN A 240 -21.46 4.39 18.51
C ASN A 240 -20.43 3.63 19.36
N ILE A 241 -20.77 3.37 20.63
CA ILE A 241 -19.91 2.64 21.56
C ILE A 241 -20.13 1.13 21.39
N LEU A 242 -19.17 0.45 20.78
CA LEU A 242 -19.19 -0.98 20.50
C LEU A 242 -18.66 -1.80 21.71
N SER A 243 -17.68 -1.25 22.42
CA SER A 243 -17.15 -1.83 23.66
C SER A 243 -16.53 -0.75 24.55
N ASN A 244 -16.75 -0.85 25.87
CA ASN A 244 -16.06 -0.09 26.92
C ASN A 244 -15.96 -0.97 28.18
N LYS A 245 -15.14 -2.03 28.12
CA LYS A 245 -14.98 -3.06 29.16
C LYS A 245 -13.74 -2.86 30.03
N ILE A 246 -12.67 -2.33 29.45
CA ILE A 246 -11.42 -2.02 30.15
C ILE A 246 -11.63 -0.85 31.12
N GLY A 247 -12.31 0.20 30.65
CA GLY A 247 -12.52 1.43 31.40
C GLY A 247 -11.32 2.35 31.28
N GLY A 248 -11.57 3.65 31.23
CA GLY A 248 -10.63 4.59 30.63
C GLY A 248 -11.31 5.86 30.12
N ASN A 249 -10.51 6.82 29.64
CA ASN A 249 -11.00 8.14 29.23
C ASN A 249 -10.23 8.79 28.06
N GLU A 250 -9.10 8.23 27.62
CA GLU A 250 -8.34 8.76 26.48
C GLU A 250 -9.11 8.59 25.17
N GLY A 251 -9.88 7.50 25.06
CA GLY A 251 -10.87 7.35 24.00
C GLY A 251 -11.86 8.52 23.93
N THR A 252 -12.29 9.10 25.05
CA THR A 252 -13.12 10.32 25.04
C THR A 252 -12.35 11.54 24.55
N ALA A 253 -11.08 11.70 24.94
CA ALA A 253 -10.24 12.80 24.47
C ALA A 253 -9.98 12.73 22.96
N MET A 254 -9.64 11.54 22.43
CA MET A 254 -9.46 11.31 20.98
C MET A 254 -10.74 11.61 20.19
N LEU A 255 -11.90 11.20 20.70
CA LEU A 255 -13.21 11.46 20.07
C LEU A 255 -13.57 12.96 20.06
N GLU A 256 -13.25 13.72 21.11
CA GLU A 256 -13.45 15.18 21.15
C GLU A 256 -12.62 15.90 20.08
N ILE A 257 -11.35 15.52 19.90
CA ILE A 257 -10.47 16.08 18.87
C ILE A 257 -11.06 15.86 17.46
N ILE A 258 -11.53 14.63 17.19
CA ILE A 258 -12.15 14.31 15.90
C ILE A 258 -13.47 15.04 15.71
N GLN A 259 -14.26 15.22 16.77
CA GLN A 259 -15.48 16.02 16.74
C GLN A 259 -15.22 17.50 16.42
N ASP A 260 -14.16 18.10 16.96
CA ASP A 260 -13.78 19.50 16.65
C ASP A 260 -13.33 19.64 15.19
N ILE A 261 -12.50 18.71 14.70
CA ILE A 261 -11.97 18.74 13.33
C ILE A 261 -13.06 18.40 12.29
N ALA A 262 -13.78 17.31 12.48
CA ALA A 262 -14.74 16.72 11.53
C ALA A 262 -16.14 16.52 12.17
N PRO A 263 -16.84 17.60 12.56
CA PRO A 263 -18.04 17.53 13.41
C PRO A 263 -19.27 16.83 12.83
N GLY A 264 -19.24 16.49 11.55
CA GLY A 264 -20.30 15.77 10.85
C GLY A 264 -20.00 14.31 10.55
N ALA A 265 -18.82 13.78 10.93
CA ALA A 265 -18.46 12.39 10.76
C ALA A 265 -19.24 11.47 11.72
N GLU A 266 -19.43 10.21 11.33
CA GLU A 266 -20.04 9.18 12.17
C GLU A 266 -18.97 8.54 13.07
N LEU A 267 -19.04 8.80 14.37
CA LEU A 267 -18.03 8.35 15.34
C LEU A 267 -18.36 6.97 15.92
N TYR A 268 -17.34 6.14 16.01
CA TYR A 268 -17.37 4.79 16.57
C TYR A 268 -16.23 4.60 17.58
N PHE A 269 -16.47 3.82 18.63
CA PHE A 269 -15.45 3.49 19.64
C PHE A 269 -15.48 2.02 20.04
N HIS A 270 -14.30 1.44 20.23
CA HIS A 270 -14.12 0.14 20.86
C HIS A 270 -12.90 0.20 21.79
N ASP A 271 -13.00 -0.30 23.03
CA ASP A 271 -11.82 -0.43 23.89
C ASP A 271 -10.75 -1.35 23.28
N CYS A 272 -9.49 -1.17 23.66
CA CYS A 272 -8.35 -1.92 23.16
C CYS A 272 -8.34 -3.42 23.51
N GLY A 273 -9.30 -3.89 24.32
CA GLY A 273 -9.31 -5.25 24.86
C GLY A 273 -8.20 -5.50 25.88
N SER A 274 -8.14 -6.72 26.39
CA SER A 274 -7.17 -7.17 27.39
C SER A 274 -6.01 -7.99 26.81
N SER A 275 -6.05 -8.29 25.50
CA SER A 275 -4.99 -9.01 24.78
C SER A 275 -4.95 -8.62 23.29
N ARG A 276 -3.85 -8.94 22.61
CA ARG A 276 -3.63 -8.68 21.17
C ARG A 276 -4.73 -9.25 20.27
N LEU A 277 -5.31 -10.40 20.63
CA LEU A 277 -6.40 -11.02 19.86
C LEU A 277 -7.72 -10.26 20.04
N GLU A 278 -7.96 -9.71 21.24
CA GLU A 278 -9.11 -8.83 21.49
C GLU A 278 -8.95 -7.48 20.77
N PHE A 279 -7.73 -6.97 20.60
CA PHE A 279 -7.42 -5.77 19.79
C PHE A 279 -7.61 -6.03 18.28
N ASN A 280 -7.13 -7.15 17.75
CA ASN A 280 -7.41 -7.54 16.37
C ASN A 280 -8.93 -7.63 16.12
N ARG A 281 -9.68 -8.22 17.05
CA ARG A 281 -11.15 -8.20 16.99
C ARG A 281 -11.74 -6.78 17.06
N ALA A 282 -11.14 -5.84 17.79
CA ALA A 282 -11.59 -4.46 17.82
C ALA A 282 -11.45 -3.80 16.43
N VAL A 283 -10.32 -4.02 15.74
CA VAL A 283 -10.10 -3.59 14.35
C VAL A 283 -11.14 -4.24 13.42
N ASP A 284 -11.28 -5.57 13.43
CA ASP A 284 -12.31 -6.29 12.67
C ASP A 284 -13.71 -5.70 12.89
N THR A 285 -14.06 -5.39 14.15
CA THR A 285 -15.40 -4.92 14.52
C THR A 285 -15.68 -3.52 13.95
N LEU A 286 -14.70 -2.61 13.97
CA LEU A 286 -14.81 -1.28 13.36
C LEU A 286 -14.89 -1.35 11.83
N VAL A 287 -14.12 -2.24 11.19
CA VAL A 287 -14.20 -2.48 9.74
C VAL A 287 -15.57 -3.06 9.35
N ASN A 288 -16.14 -3.98 10.13
CA ASN A 288 -17.46 -4.56 9.88
C ASN A 288 -18.61 -3.55 10.04
N GLU A 289 -18.47 -2.54 10.89
CA GLU A 289 -19.39 -1.38 10.95
C GLU A 289 -19.21 -0.40 9.77
N GLY A 290 -18.17 -0.59 8.95
CA GLY A 290 -17.88 0.22 7.77
C GLY A 290 -17.06 1.48 8.05
N CYS A 291 -16.22 1.49 9.10
CA CYS A 291 -15.26 2.57 9.32
C CYS A 291 -14.24 2.60 8.16
N THR A 292 -14.13 3.72 7.46
CA THR A 292 -13.12 3.93 6.41
C THR A 292 -11.87 4.63 6.94
N VAL A 293 -11.95 5.19 8.15
CA VAL A 293 -10.79 5.60 8.95
C VAL A 293 -10.83 4.85 10.28
N ILE A 294 -9.71 4.24 10.67
CA ILE A 294 -9.49 3.74 12.04
C ILE A 294 -8.28 4.48 12.61
N CYS A 295 -8.38 4.90 13.86
CA CYS A 295 -7.31 5.55 14.60
C CYS A 295 -7.10 4.86 15.95
N ASP A 296 -5.87 4.52 16.28
CA ASP A 296 -5.50 3.94 17.57
C ASP A 296 -4.34 4.68 18.24
N ASP A 297 -4.17 4.42 19.53
CA ASP A 297 -3.07 4.93 20.34
C ASP A 297 -2.36 3.86 21.19
N ILE A 298 -2.50 2.59 20.83
CA ILE A 298 -2.16 1.45 21.67
C ILE A 298 -0.78 0.90 21.32
N GLY A 299 -0.04 0.45 22.34
CA GLY A 299 1.18 -0.32 22.19
C GLY A 299 1.11 -1.67 22.89
N TRP A 300 1.85 -2.65 22.36
CA TRP A 300 1.86 -4.03 22.83
C TRP A 300 3.29 -4.49 23.17
N LEU A 301 3.65 -4.46 24.46
CA LEU A 301 4.98 -4.77 25.02
C LEU A 301 5.46 -6.23 24.83
N SER A 302 4.66 -7.04 24.12
CA SER A 302 4.94 -8.45 23.79
C SER A 302 4.84 -8.73 22.29
N GLU A 303 4.80 -7.69 21.45
CA GLU A 303 5.11 -7.82 20.03
C GLU A 303 6.64 -7.79 19.79
N PRO A 304 7.14 -8.45 18.74
CA PRO A 304 8.51 -8.26 18.26
C PRO A 304 8.80 -6.79 17.92
N PHE A 305 10.02 -6.35 18.20
CA PHE A 305 10.51 -5.04 17.76
C PHE A 305 11.11 -5.12 16.33
N PHE A 306 11.86 -6.20 16.06
CA PHE A 306 12.63 -6.40 14.82
C PHE A 306 11.92 -7.17 13.69
N GLU A 307 10.64 -7.56 13.84
CA GLU A 307 9.83 -8.16 12.77
C GLU A 307 8.33 -7.89 12.97
N ASP A 308 7.49 -8.12 11.96
CA ASP A 308 6.04 -7.88 12.06
C ASP A 308 5.37 -8.93 12.98
N GLY A 309 4.78 -8.48 14.09
CA GLY A 309 4.04 -9.30 15.06
C GLY A 309 2.60 -9.64 14.66
N ILE A 310 1.84 -10.30 15.55
CA ILE A 310 0.47 -10.76 15.25
C ILE A 310 -0.55 -9.61 15.11
N VAL A 311 -0.28 -8.44 15.69
CA VAL A 311 -1.08 -7.22 15.49
C VAL A 311 -0.69 -6.55 14.19
N ALA A 312 0.62 -6.42 13.93
CA ALA A 312 1.13 -5.82 12.68
C ALA A 312 0.66 -6.61 11.44
N ASN A 313 0.80 -7.94 11.43
CA ASN A 313 0.35 -8.77 10.32
C ASN A 313 -1.17 -8.68 10.09
N HIS A 314 -1.97 -8.65 11.17
CA HIS A 314 -3.43 -8.50 11.05
C HIS A 314 -3.83 -7.13 10.48
N VAL A 315 -3.27 -6.03 11.02
CA VAL A 315 -3.55 -4.67 10.52
C VAL A 315 -3.12 -4.51 9.06
N ASN A 316 -1.95 -5.03 8.67
CA ASN A 316 -1.46 -5.06 7.29
C ASN A 316 -2.44 -5.77 6.34
N GLU A 317 -2.89 -6.97 6.74
CA GLU A 317 -3.85 -7.75 5.97
C GLU A 317 -5.24 -7.11 5.87
N ILE A 318 -5.66 -6.35 6.89
CA ILE A 318 -6.91 -5.58 6.87
C ILE A 318 -6.80 -4.37 5.92
N ILE A 319 -5.70 -3.60 5.97
CA ILE A 319 -5.48 -2.46 5.04
C ILE A 319 -5.43 -2.94 3.58
N LYS A 320 -4.87 -4.12 3.31
CA LYS A 320 -4.85 -4.71 1.95
C LYS A 320 -6.22 -5.16 1.44
N LYS A 321 -7.15 -5.52 2.33
CA LYS A 321 -8.47 -6.09 1.97
C LYS A 321 -9.59 -5.07 1.92
N HIS A 322 -9.38 -3.89 2.50
CA HIS A 322 -10.38 -2.84 2.68
C HIS A 322 -9.84 -1.48 2.25
N ASP A 323 -10.70 -0.61 1.71
CA ASP A 323 -10.33 0.78 1.39
C ASP A 323 -10.30 1.63 2.69
N LEU A 324 -9.32 1.32 3.53
CA LEU A 324 -9.20 1.75 4.92
C LEU A 324 -7.95 2.60 5.15
N LEU A 325 -8.13 3.77 5.74
CA LEU A 325 -7.03 4.56 6.29
C LEU A 325 -6.83 4.16 7.76
N TYR A 326 -5.74 3.45 8.05
CA TYR A 326 -5.32 3.15 9.42
C TYR A 326 -4.32 4.21 9.90
N VAL A 327 -4.60 4.84 11.04
CA VAL A 327 -3.79 5.89 11.66
C VAL A 327 -3.37 5.41 13.06
N SER A 328 -2.11 5.58 13.42
CA SER A 328 -1.59 5.15 14.72
C SER A 328 -0.65 6.20 15.33
N ALA A 329 -0.67 6.30 16.65
CA ALA A 329 0.25 7.16 17.40
C ALA A 329 1.68 6.57 17.40
N ALA A 330 2.71 7.37 17.09
CA ALA A 330 4.08 6.85 16.93
C ALA A 330 4.66 6.19 18.19
N GLY A 331 4.28 6.66 19.39
CA GLY A 331 4.82 6.21 20.66
C GLY A 331 5.36 7.37 21.49
N ASN A 332 5.42 7.17 22.81
CA ASN A 332 6.01 8.12 23.75
C ASN A 332 7.20 7.43 24.43
N SER A 333 8.33 7.28 23.72
CA SER A 333 9.55 6.66 24.25
C SER A 333 10.86 7.23 23.68
N GLY A 334 10.84 8.33 22.92
CA GLY A 334 12.04 8.97 22.37
C GLY A 334 13.08 9.38 23.43
N ASP A 335 12.63 9.77 24.63
CA ASP A 335 13.48 10.13 25.77
C ASP A 335 13.86 8.92 26.66
N SER A 336 13.34 7.73 26.34
CA SER A 336 13.39 6.54 27.20
C SER A 336 13.84 5.25 26.48
N HIS A 337 14.23 5.37 25.21
CA HIS A 337 14.64 4.29 24.31
C HIS A 337 16.17 4.14 24.16
N TYR A 338 16.60 2.95 23.75
CA TYR A 338 17.96 2.65 23.30
C TYR A 338 17.95 1.50 22.28
N GLN A 339 18.54 1.69 21.10
CA GLN A 339 18.91 0.60 20.19
C GLN A 339 20.44 0.58 19.97
N GLY A 340 21.06 -0.61 19.93
CA GLY A 340 22.47 -0.76 19.57
C GLY A 340 23.09 -2.15 19.78
N LEU A 341 24.05 -2.48 18.93
CA LEU A 341 24.84 -3.72 18.95
C LEU A 341 25.48 -3.98 20.32
N PHE A 342 25.28 -5.19 20.86
CA PHE A 342 25.91 -5.62 22.10
C PHE A 342 27.44 -5.47 22.06
N TYR A 343 27.92 -4.40 22.68
CA TYR A 343 29.32 -4.09 22.84
C TYR A 343 29.77 -4.38 24.28
N ASP A 344 30.81 -5.20 24.44
CA ASP A 344 31.49 -5.47 25.71
C ASP A 344 32.94 -5.00 25.62
N ASN A 345 33.34 -4.13 26.55
CA ASN A 345 34.68 -3.57 26.66
C ASN A 345 35.68 -4.45 27.45
N GLY A 346 35.31 -5.70 27.73
CA GLY A 346 36.07 -6.66 28.56
C GLY A 346 35.59 -6.72 30.01
N SER A 347 34.39 -6.24 30.29
CA SER A 347 33.73 -6.27 31.60
C SER A 347 32.75 -7.44 31.75
N GLY A 348 32.29 -8.03 30.64
CA GLY A 348 31.20 -9.01 30.63
C GLY A 348 29.81 -8.37 30.76
N TRP A 349 29.70 -7.08 30.53
CA TRP A 349 28.46 -6.29 30.55
C TRP A 349 28.36 -5.45 29.27
N HIS A 350 27.14 -5.10 28.88
CA HIS A 350 26.92 -4.17 27.79
C HIS A 350 27.37 -2.76 28.18
N ASP A 351 28.21 -2.16 27.33
CA ASP A 351 28.60 -0.75 27.37
C ASP A 351 27.71 0.02 26.40
N PHE A 352 26.59 0.55 26.93
CA PHE A 352 25.57 1.30 26.19
C PHE A 352 26.13 2.53 25.45
N SER A 353 27.30 3.05 25.86
CA SER A 353 27.98 4.15 25.16
C SER A 353 28.71 3.71 23.89
N SER A 354 28.68 2.42 23.55
CA SER A 354 29.45 1.80 22.46
C SER A 354 30.95 2.11 22.55
N GLY A 355 31.46 2.19 23.79
CA GLY A 355 32.85 2.54 24.09
C GLY A 355 33.20 4.04 24.04
N ARG A 356 32.23 4.92 23.76
CA ARG A 356 32.47 6.36 23.48
C ARG A 356 32.39 7.26 24.73
N GLY A 357 31.57 6.90 25.72
CA GLY A 357 31.32 7.68 26.94
C GLY A 357 32.00 7.11 28.19
N ASP A 358 32.04 7.88 29.28
CA ASP A 358 32.52 7.41 30.59
C ASP A 358 31.45 6.59 31.33
N VAL A 359 30.17 6.92 31.16
CA VAL A 359 29.03 6.16 31.69
C VAL A 359 28.67 5.01 30.75
N LYS A 360 28.42 3.84 31.34
CA LYS A 360 28.34 2.54 30.65
C LYS A 360 26.97 1.88 30.67
N ASN A 361 26.03 2.47 31.40
CA ASN A 361 24.70 1.95 31.69
C ASN A 361 23.65 3.07 31.51
N LEU A 362 22.39 2.68 31.32
CA LEU A 362 21.27 3.62 31.45
C LEU A 362 21.00 3.84 32.95
N GLN A 363 20.47 5.01 33.33
CA GLN A 363 20.37 5.40 34.74
C GLN A 363 19.01 6.03 35.08
N LEU A 364 18.50 5.70 36.27
CA LEU A 364 17.20 6.14 36.78
C LEU A 364 17.33 6.76 38.17
N GLU A 365 16.54 7.81 38.44
CA GLU A 365 16.17 8.22 39.80
C GLU A 365 14.75 7.72 40.08
N ILE A 366 14.55 6.78 41.01
CA ILE A 366 13.23 6.23 41.35
C ILE A 366 12.85 6.71 42.75
N ALA A 367 11.84 7.56 42.88
CA ALA A 367 11.32 7.98 44.18
C ALA A 367 10.51 6.86 44.88
N SER A 368 10.23 7.04 46.18
CA SER A 368 9.31 6.16 46.93
C SER A 368 7.98 6.01 46.18
N SER A 369 7.55 4.77 45.94
CA SER A 369 6.37 4.41 45.14
C SER A 369 6.41 4.80 43.66
N GLY A 370 7.57 5.21 43.13
CA GLY A 370 7.79 5.36 41.70
C GLY A 370 7.84 4.00 41.00
N GLU A 371 7.34 3.94 39.78
CA GLU A 371 7.24 2.72 38.98
C GLU A 371 7.95 2.87 37.63
N ALA A 372 8.73 1.85 37.26
CA ALA A 372 9.39 1.72 35.98
C ALA A 372 9.28 0.28 35.48
N TRP A 373 8.91 0.12 34.22
CA TRP A 373 9.00 -1.14 33.49
C TRP A 373 10.07 -1.01 32.40
N ILE A 374 10.91 -2.04 32.28
CA ILE A 374 12.05 -2.06 31.37
C ILE A 374 11.90 -3.31 30.49
N PHE A 375 11.89 -3.13 29.18
CA PHE A 375 11.77 -4.21 28.19
C PHE A 375 13.02 -4.21 27.33
N LEU A 376 13.64 -5.38 27.16
CA LEU A 376 14.81 -5.62 26.31
C LEU A 376 14.45 -6.71 25.29
N GLN A 377 14.66 -6.42 24.01
CA GLN A 377 14.72 -7.43 22.95
C GLN A 377 16.09 -7.44 22.25
N TRP A 378 16.32 -8.44 21.40
CA TRP A 378 17.46 -8.51 20.51
C TRP A 378 17.10 -9.13 19.17
N ASN A 379 17.86 -8.82 18.12
CA ASN A 379 17.59 -9.28 16.74
C ASN A 379 17.92 -10.76 16.44
N ASP A 380 17.59 -11.65 17.37
CA ASP A 380 17.19 -13.02 17.03
C ASP A 380 15.75 -13.00 16.49
N ARG A 381 15.38 -14.04 15.75
CA ARG A 381 14.02 -14.17 15.22
C ARG A 381 13.04 -14.51 16.34
N TRP A 382 11.83 -13.97 16.25
CA TRP A 382 10.75 -14.18 17.21
C TRP A 382 10.43 -15.67 17.39
N GLU A 383 10.29 -16.06 18.66
CA GLU A 383 10.16 -17.45 19.13
C GLU A 383 11.19 -18.47 18.56
N GLN A 384 12.37 -18.00 18.17
CA GLN A 384 13.51 -18.77 17.62
C GLN A 384 14.84 -18.27 18.22
N SER A 385 14.79 -17.69 19.42
CA SER A 385 15.95 -17.14 20.12
C SER A 385 16.87 -18.24 20.64
N GLY A 386 18.17 -18.08 20.39
CA GLY A 386 19.22 -18.99 20.86
C GLY A 386 20.45 -18.25 21.42
N ASN A 387 20.43 -16.92 21.41
CA ASN A 387 21.35 -16.08 22.16
C ASN A 387 20.66 -15.69 23.47
N ASN A 388 21.40 -15.75 24.59
CA ASN A 388 20.85 -15.50 25.92
C ASN A 388 21.47 -14.23 26.50
N TYR A 389 20.60 -13.29 26.89
CA TYR A 389 20.95 -12.05 27.56
C TYR A 389 20.17 -11.94 28.87
N ASP A 390 20.86 -11.69 29.98
CA ASP A 390 20.24 -11.32 31.25
C ASP A 390 20.02 -9.78 31.30
N LEU A 391 18.89 -9.34 31.86
CA LEU A 391 18.58 -7.93 32.17
C LEU A 391 18.65 -7.68 33.69
N TYR A 392 19.29 -6.58 34.13
CA TYR A 392 19.41 -6.23 35.55
C TYR A 392 19.07 -4.76 35.83
N LEU A 393 18.38 -4.53 36.95
CA LEU A 393 18.24 -3.24 37.62
C LEU A 393 19.09 -3.27 38.90
N LYS A 394 20.07 -2.36 39.03
CA LYS A 394 21.05 -2.34 40.13
C LYS A 394 21.08 -1.01 40.87
N ASN A 395 21.44 -1.04 42.15
CA ASN A 395 21.65 0.17 42.94
C ASN A 395 23.04 0.76 42.62
N ARG A 396 23.10 2.02 42.20
CA ARG A 396 24.36 2.67 41.77
C ARG A 396 25.32 2.99 42.91
N GLU A 397 24.85 3.05 44.14
CA GLU A 397 25.68 3.35 45.32
C GLU A 397 26.27 2.09 45.95
N THR A 398 25.53 0.97 45.95
CA THR A 398 25.97 -0.31 46.56
C THR A 398 26.38 -1.38 45.55
N SER A 399 26.04 -1.22 44.27
CA SER A 399 26.14 -2.24 43.21
C SER A 399 25.31 -3.51 43.46
N GLU A 400 24.37 -3.47 44.39
CA GLU A 400 23.44 -4.57 44.67
C GLU A 400 22.37 -4.69 43.57
N ILE A 401 21.97 -5.91 43.22
CA ILE A 401 20.87 -6.16 42.28
C ILE A 401 19.55 -5.91 43.00
N ILE A 402 18.71 -5.06 42.41
CA ILE A 402 17.37 -4.70 42.92
C ILE A 402 16.32 -5.62 42.30
N ALA A 403 16.45 -5.87 40.98
CA ALA A 403 15.64 -6.79 40.21
C ALA A 403 16.46 -7.31 39.02
N SER A 404 16.06 -8.45 38.45
CA SER A 404 16.69 -9.02 37.27
C SER A 404 15.72 -9.94 36.54
N SER A 405 15.86 -10.01 35.23
CA SER A 405 15.21 -11.00 34.36
C SER A 405 16.30 -11.82 33.68
N LYS A 406 16.09 -13.15 33.64
CA LYS A 406 17.07 -14.18 33.27
C LYS A 406 16.36 -15.43 32.73
N VAL A 407 15.44 -15.24 31.78
CA VAL A 407 14.84 -16.35 31.05
C VAL A 407 15.95 -17.02 30.24
N HIS A 408 15.93 -18.35 30.11
CA HIS A 408 16.96 -19.04 29.34
C HIS A 408 16.46 -19.30 27.94
N GLN A 409 16.99 -18.59 26.95
CA GLN A 409 16.75 -18.88 25.55
C GLN A 409 17.68 -20.04 25.10
N ASP A 410 17.09 -21.12 24.60
CA ASP A 410 17.69 -22.45 24.35
C ASP A 410 17.56 -22.85 22.86
N GLY A 411 16.55 -22.35 22.16
CA GLY A 411 16.47 -22.40 20.69
C GLY A 411 15.10 -22.11 20.06
N ASP A 412 14.00 -22.15 20.82
CA ASP A 412 12.64 -21.83 20.37
C ASP A 412 11.91 -20.82 21.26
N ASP A 413 12.68 -20.01 22.00
CA ASP A 413 12.21 -19.00 22.96
C ASP A 413 12.04 -17.60 22.34
N LEU A 414 11.38 -16.71 23.09
CA LEU A 414 11.31 -15.28 22.78
C LEU A 414 12.66 -14.58 23.02
N PRO A 415 13.12 -13.69 22.13
CA PRO A 415 14.26 -12.82 22.37
C PRO A 415 13.85 -11.63 23.24
N LEU A 416 13.41 -11.90 24.47
CA LEU A 416 12.76 -10.93 25.35
C LEU A 416 13.14 -11.15 26.83
N GLU A 417 13.65 -10.09 27.47
CA GLU A 417 13.74 -9.97 28.93
C GLU A 417 13.00 -8.72 29.40
N TYR A 418 12.37 -8.76 30.57
CA TYR A 418 11.70 -7.58 31.13
C TYR A 418 11.71 -7.50 32.65
N ILE A 419 11.74 -6.28 33.19
CA ILE A 419 11.66 -5.99 34.62
C ILE A 419 10.51 -5.00 34.85
N MET A 420 9.50 -5.40 35.62
CA MET A 420 8.47 -4.50 36.14
C MET A 420 8.78 -4.22 37.63
N TYR A 421 9.01 -2.96 37.98
CA TYR A 421 9.50 -2.57 39.31
C TYR A 421 8.82 -1.31 39.86
N THR A 422 8.18 -1.45 41.03
CA THR A 422 7.70 -0.35 41.89
C THR A 422 8.59 -0.25 43.12
N ASP A 423 9.15 0.91 43.44
CA ASP A 423 9.90 1.07 44.70
C ASP A 423 8.95 1.03 45.92
N LYS A 424 9.38 0.32 46.97
CA LYS A 424 8.68 0.21 48.27
C LYS A 424 9.52 0.81 49.41
N GLY A 425 10.53 1.60 49.07
CA GLY A 425 11.48 2.25 49.97
C GLY A 425 10.90 3.46 50.73
N GLN A 426 11.82 4.25 51.27
CA GLN A 426 11.52 5.49 52.02
C GLN A 426 12.37 6.68 51.54
N ASN A 427 13.31 6.43 50.62
CA ASN A 427 14.25 7.39 50.05
C ASN A 427 14.33 7.14 48.54
N THR A 428 14.68 8.16 47.75
CA THR A 428 14.97 7.97 46.32
C THR A 428 16.08 6.94 46.10
N LEU A 429 15.84 6.03 45.16
CA LEU A 429 16.70 4.95 44.74
C LEU A 429 17.42 5.35 43.45
N ASN A 430 18.75 5.49 43.54
CA ASN A 430 19.62 5.76 42.40
C ASN A 430 19.95 4.42 41.71
N ALA A 431 19.36 4.16 40.55
CA ALA A 431 19.43 2.86 39.88
C ALA A 431 20.11 2.91 38.50
N SER A 432 20.66 1.78 38.06
CA SER A 432 21.19 1.57 36.70
C SER A 432 20.57 0.33 36.06
N ILE A 433 20.37 0.41 34.73
CA ILE A 433 19.93 -0.69 33.89
C ILE A 433 21.18 -1.26 33.20
N GLU A 434 21.42 -2.56 33.37
CA GLU A 434 22.63 -3.23 32.90
C GLU A 434 22.30 -4.58 32.28
N VAL A 435 22.73 -4.79 31.04
CA VAL A 435 22.50 -6.01 30.26
C VAL A 435 23.77 -6.84 30.19
N LYS A 436 23.63 -8.16 30.18
CA LYS A 436 24.75 -9.10 30.11
C LYS A 436 24.45 -10.26 29.18
N LYS A 437 25.29 -10.46 28.17
CA LYS A 437 25.25 -11.70 27.38
C LYS A 437 25.75 -12.89 28.22
N VAL A 438 24.92 -13.92 28.32
CA VAL A 438 25.22 -15.18 29.01
C VAL A 438 25.84 -16.19 28.04
N SER A 439 25.24 -16.32 26.84
CA SER A 439 25.73 -17.20 25.78
C SER A 439 25.29 -16.72 24.39
N GLY A 440 26.03 -17.12 23.36
CA GLY A 440 25.75 -16.77 21.96
C GLY A 440 26.62 -15.63 21.41
N GLU A 441 26.26 -15.17 20.21
CA GLU A 441 26.89 -14.09 19.46
C GLU A 441 26.39 -12.70 19.87
N ALA A 442 27.08 -11.64 19.46
CA ALA A 442 26.60 -10.27 19.69
C ALA A 442 25.43 -9.98 18.74
N ARG A 443 24.37 -9.37 19.27
CA ARG A 443 23.13 -9.00 18.57
C ARG A 443 22.85 -7.52 18.73
N GLU A 444 22.06 -6.94 17.82
CA GLU A 444 21.46 -5.63 18.06
C GLU A 444 20.51 -5.78 19.24
N LEU A 445 20.66 -4.93 20.26
CA LEU A 445 19.76 -4.85 21.39
C LEU A 445 18.82 -3.67 21.20
N GLU A 446 17.59 -3.79 21.68
CA GLU A 446 16.63 -2.70 21.72
C GLU A 446 15.90 -2.70 23.06
N LEU A 447 15.79 -1.53 23.68
CA LEU A 447 15.37 -1.39 25.07
C LEU A 447 14.49 -0.16 25.27
N TYR A 448 13.32 -0.38 25.86
CA TYR A 448 12.37 0.68 26.23
C TYR A 448 12.21 0.77 27.75
N ILE A 449 12.12 2.01 28.25
CA ILE A 449 11.86 2.32 29.65
C ILE A 449 10.49 3.03 29.74
N TYR A 450 9.46 2.32 30.20
CA TYR A 450 8.16 2.90 30.51
C TYR A 450 8.16 3.31 31.98
N TYR A 451 7.78 4.54 32.29
CA TYR A 451 7.94 5.07 33.64
C TYR A 451 6.81 6.04 34.03
N TRP A 452 6.51 6.09 35.33
CA TRP A 452 5.39 6.86 35.88
C TRP A 452 5.87 7.99 36.82
N PRO A 453 5.01 9.00 37.10
CA PRO A 453 5.34 10.14 37.95
C PRO A 453 5.98 9.75 39.30
N GLY A 454 7.27 10.06 39.44
CA GLY A 454 8.11 9.62 40.55
C GLY A 454 9.43 8.99 40.08
N VAL A 455 9.51 8.55 38.83
CA VAL A 455 10.75 8.16 38.16
C VAL A 455 11.28 9.31 37.30
N LYS A 456 12.60 9.31 37.06
CA LYS A 456 13.25 10.08 35.98
C LYS A 456 14.29 9.20 35.28
N VAL A 457 14.35 9.32 33.96
CA VAL A 457 15.44 8.78 33.13
C VAL A 457 16.58 9.81 33.04
N ASN A 458 17.83 9.36 33.04
CA ASN A 458 18.98 10.18 32.64
C ASN A 458 19.16 10.05 31.12
N PRO A 459 19.13 11.14 30.32
CA PRO A 459 19.31 11.07 28.87
C PRO A 459 20.71 10.61 28.41
N GLU A 460 21.66 10.41 29.33
CA GLU A 460 22.98 9.87 29.01
C GLU A 460 22.89 8.41 28.51
N ASN A 461 23.29 8.20 27.24
CA ASN A 461 23.13 6.97 26.46
C ASN A 461 21.69 6.61 26.02
N ILE A 462 20.72 7.53 26.11
CA ILE A 462 19.42 7.37 25.43
C ILE A 462 19.58 7.63 23.92
N ILE A 463 18.82 6.91 23.09
CA ILE A 463 18.80 7.04 21.63
C ILE A 463 17.34 7.06 21.16
N ALA A 464 16.89 8.20 20.65
CA ALA A 464 15.52 8.39 20.18
C ALA A 464 15.25 7.75 18.81
N GLU A 465 16.28 7.64 17.97
CA GLU A 465 16.22 6.93 16.68
C GLU A 465 15.80 5.46 16.88
N ASP A 466 15.04 4.92 15.93
CA ASP A 466 14.52 3.53 15.93
C ASP A 466 13.54 3.19 17.08
N SER A 467 12.82 4.18 17.63
CA SER A 467 11.89 4.00 18.77
C SER A 467 10.42 3.68 18.38
N ILE A 468 10.18 3.24 17.13
CA ILE A 468 8.85 2.93 16.58
C ILE A 468 8.78 1.44 16.20
N PHE A 469 8.00 0.66 16.94
CA PHE A 469 7.81 -0.78 16.73
C PHE A 469 6.33 -1.19 16.65
N GLY A 470 6.06 -2.43 16.21
CA GLY A 470 4.71 -3.02 16.15
C GLY A 470 3.89 -2.53 14.96
N HIS A 471 2.56 -2.44 15.09
CA HIS A 471 1.68 -2.02 13.98
C HIS A 471 1.89 -0.59 13.44
N PRO A 472 2.39 0.42 14.18
CA PRO A 472 2.86 1.68 13.60
C PRO A 472 4.08 1.52 12.68
N ALA A 473 4.91 0.49 12.88
CA ALA A 473 6.05 0.21 12.01
C ALA A 473 5.65 -0.40 10.65
N LEU A 474 4.36 -0.60 10.36
CA LEU A 474 3.89 -1.04 9.04
C LEU A 474 4.06 0.05 7.98
N PRO A 475 4.56 -0.25 6.75
CA PRO A 475 4.67 0.74 5.68
C PRO A 475 3.35 1.44 5.36
N ASP A 476 2.24 0.71 5.41
CA ASP A 476 0.91 1.20 5.02
C ASP A 476 0.11 1.91 6.14
N ALA A 477 0.51 1.80 7.41
CA ALA A 477 -0.12 2.51 8.52
C ALA A 477 0.39 3.95 8.61
N VAL A 478 -0.50 4.93 8.83
CA VAL A 478 -0.12 6.33 9.01
C VAL A 478 0.31 6.57 10.46
N THR A 479 1.62 6.64 10.68
CA THR A 479 2.19 6.79 12.01
C THR A 479 2.48 8.26 12.30
N VAL A 480 1.94 8.74 13.41
CA VAL A 480 1.86 10.17 13.73
C VAL A 480 2.74 10.53 14.92
N GLY A 481 3.77 11.34 14.66
CA GLY A 481 4.62 11.96 15.68
C GLY A 481 3.97 13.19 16.34
N ALA A 482 4.44 13.52 17.54
CA ALA A 482 3.94 14.64 18.35
C ALA A 482 4.82 15.88 18.22
N VAL A 483 4.23 17.02 17.85
CA VAL A 483 4.92 18.32 17.80
C VAL A 483 4.28 19.38 18.71
N GLY A 484 5.13 20.00 19.52
CA GLY A 484 4.79 21.13 20.40
C GLY A 484 5.17 22.48 19.80
N MET A 485 4.77 23.56 20.48
CA MET A 485 5.16 24.93 20.15
C MET A 485 6.44 25.33 20.88
N GLY A 486 7.56 25.41 20.16
CA GLY A 486 8.88 25.76 20.71
C GLY A 486 9.01 27.22 21.14
N GLU A 487 10.09 27.57 21.86
CA GLU A 487 10.28 28.94 22.41
C GLU A 487 10.35 30.05 21.32
N SER A 488 10.60 29.70 20.06
CA SER A 488 10.58 30.63 18.92
C SER A 488 9.18 30.94 18.37
N GLY A 489 8.20 30.07 18.64
CA GLY A 489 6.90 30.04 17.94
C GLY A 489 6.90 29.21 16.64
N ASP A 490 7.97 28.45 16.39
CA ASP A 490 7.99 27.36 15.40
C ASP A 490 7.56 26.03 16.06
N TYR A 491 7.27 24.99 15.26
CA TYR A 491 6.97 23.66 15.79
C TYR A 491 8.25 22.84 15.98
N GLU A 492 8.38 22.23 17.16
CA GLU A 492 9.49 21.33 17.52
C GLU A 492 8.92 19.94 17.82
N ILE A 493 9.69 18.88 17.57
CA ILE A 493 9.28 17.51 17.93
C ILE A 493 9.31 17.38 19.45
N GLU A 494 8.28 16.76 20.04
CA GLU A 494 8.29 16.51 21.48
C GLU A 494 9.32 15.44 21.84
N ASN A 495 10.02 15.64 22.95
CA ASN A 495 11.20 14.81 23.30
C ASN A 495 10.83 13.35 23.58
N PHE A 496 9.61 13.11 24.08
CA PHE A 496 9.08 11.75 24.24
C PHE A 496 8.63 11.13 22.92
N SER A 497 8.36 11.91 21.86
CA SER A 497 7.79 11.37 20.62
C SER A 497 8.73 10.33 20.03
N SER A 498 8.23 9.12 19.82
CA SER A 498 8.98 8.11 19.09
C SER A 498 9.24 8.60 17.66
N ILE A 499 10.47 8.43 17.20
CA ILE A 499 10.96 8.81 15.86
C ILE A 499 11.65 7.60 15.22
N GLY A 500 11.70 7.58 13.90
CA GLY A 500 12.26 6.44 13.18
C GLY A 500 13.72 6.60 12.72
N PRO A 501 14.18 5.82 11.72
CA PRO A 501 13.42 4.84 10.94
C PRO A 501 12.94 3.66 11.79
N ALA A 502 12.24 2.67 11.23
CA ALA A 502 11.99 1.41 11.94
C ALA A 502 12.78 0.28 11.26
N THR A 503 13.71 -0.35 11.98
CA THR A 503 14.66 -1.33 11.44
C THR A 503 14.17 -2.76 11.67
N ILE A 504 13.72 -3.39 10.59
CA ILE A 504 13.22 -4.76 10.54
C ILE A 504 14.32 -5.70 10.07
N PHE A 505 14.41 -6.90 10.66
CA PHE A 505 15.38 -7.95 10.31
C PHE A 505 14.76 -9.19 9.66
N TYR A 506 13.47 -9.46 9.92
CA TYR A 506 12.76 -10.64 9.41
C TYR A 506 11.40 -10.26 8.79
N PRO A 507 10.91 -10.98 7.76
CA PRO A 507 11.53 -12.15 7.12
C PRO A 507 12.80 -11.84 6.32
N SER A 508 13.05 -10.57 6.02
CA SER A 508 14.28 -10.04 5.41
C SER A 508 14.59 -8.65 5.97
N PRO A 509 15.87 -8.22 6.03
CA PRO A 509 16.21 -6.89 6.50
C PRO A 509 15.60 -5.76 5.66
N GLU A 510 14.95 -4.81 6.32
CA GLU A 510 14.20 -3.68 5.75
C GLU A 510 14.35 -2.47 6.69
N VAL A 511 14.46 -1.25 6.14
CA VAL A 511 14.52 -0.01 6.95
C VAL A 511 13.36 0.89 6.53
N ARG A 512 12.30 0.89 7.35
CA ARG A 512 11.04 1.56 7.05
C ARG A 512 11.11 3.03 7.43
N GLN A 513 10.61 3.89 6.57
CA GLN A 513 10.57 5.32 6.80
C GLN A 513 9.39 5.64 7.73
N LYS A 514 9.68 5.93 9.00
CA LYS A 514 8.74 6.34 10.05
C LYS A 514 9.36 7.47 10.89
N ALA A 515 8.58 8.28 11.62
CA ALA A 515 7.12 8.44 11.50
C ALA A 515 6.73 8.96 10.10
N ASP A 516 5.47 8.86 9.69
CA ASP A 516 5.03 9.30 8.37
C ASP A 516 4.70 10.81 8.34
N ILE A 517 4.18 11.34 9.45
CA ILE A 517 3.62 12.69 9.54
C ILE A 517 3.63 13.18 11.00
N SER A 518 3.60 14.49 11.20
CA SER A 518 3.45 15.12 12.52
C SER A 518 2.03 15.68 12.72
N GLY A 519 1.48 15.48 13.92
CA GLY A 519 0.26 16.14 14.40
C GLY A 519 0.55 16.94 15.68
N PRO A 520 -0.14 18.06 15.91
CA PRO A 520 0.04 18.82 17.14
C PRO A 520 -0.49 17.97 18.28
N ASP A 521 0.31 17.83 19.32
CA ASP A 521 -0.16 17.24 20.56
C ASP A 521 -0.62 18.37 21.50
N GLY A 522 -0.94 18.00 22.74
CA GLY A 522 -1.35 18.96 23.76
C GLY A 522 -2.64 19.61 23.36
N VAL A 523 -3.78 18.90 23.46
CA VAL A 523 -5.11 19.46 23.15
C VAL A 523 -6.22 19.33 24.23
N ASN A 524 -6.75 20.49 24.64
CA ASN A 524 -7.92 20.82 25.46
C ASN A 524 -9.10 19.90 25.14
N VAL A 525 -9.62 19.31 26.20
CA VAL A 525 -10.73 18.36 26.23
C VAL A 525 -11.52 18.56 27.53
N THR A 526 -12.66 17.89 27.70
CA THR A 526 -13.56 18.09 28.85
C THR A 526 -12.90 17.89 30.22
N GLY A 527 -11.79 17.14 30.31
CA GLY A 527 -11.01 16.96 31.54
C GLY A 527 -11.72 16.22 32.66
N ALA A 528 -12.50 15.21 32.28
CA ALA A 528 -13.33 14.44 33.17
C ALA A 528 -12.68 13.11 33.58
N LYS A 529 -12.97 12.67 34.81
CA LYS A 529 -12.70 11.35 35.41
C LYS A 529 -11.24 10.85 35.48
N GLY A 530 -10.27 11.51 34.86
CA GLY A 530 -8.85 11.19 35.04
C GLY A 530 -7.92 11.95 34.09
N VAL A 531 -8.36 12.17 32.86
CA VAL A 531 -7.68 13.05 31.90
C VAL A 531 -7.81 14.51 32.38
N PRO A 532 -6.75 15.35 32.32
CA PRO A 532 -6.84 16.78 32.60
C PRO A 532 -7.72 17.51 31.59
N GLU A 533 -7.99 18.81 31.78
CA GLU A 533 -8.74 19.67 30.82
C GLU A 533 -8.06 19.80 29.44
N GLN A 534 -6.99 19.04 29.18
CA GLN A 534 -6.08 19.11 28.05
C GLN A 534 -5.22 17.81 27.96
N PHE A 535 -4.71 17.43 26.78
CA PHE A 535 -4.16 16.06 26.48
C PHE A 535 -2.86 16.08 25.64
N PHE A 536 -1.69 15.62 26.14
CA PHE A 536 -0.42 15.54 25.37
C PHE A 536 -0.20 14.11 24.82
N GLY A 537 0.89 13.91 24.08
CA GLY A 537 1.35 12.60 23.63
C GLY A 537 0.96 12.29 22.18
N THR A 538 1.56 11.25 21.61
CA THR A 538 1.21 10.83 20.25
C THR A 538 -0.25 10.36 20.13
N SER A 539 -0.89 9.94 21.23
CA SER A 539 -2.35 9.73 21.36
C SER A 539 -3.19 10.98 21.06
N ALA A 540 -2.65 12.18 21.26
CA ALA A 540 -3.31 13.44 20.94
C ALA A 540 -3.07 13.87 19.48
N SER A 541 -1.92 13.50 18.90
CA SER A 541 -1.57 13.82 17.52
C SER A 541 -2.30 12.95 16.48
N SER A 542 -2.43 11.64 16.72
CA SER A 542 -3.10 10.72 15.78
C SER A 542 -4.57 11.06 15.45
N PRO A 543 -5.46 11.42 16.42
CA PRO A 543 -6.84 11.78 16.12
C PRO A 543 -6.98 13.08 15.29
N HIS A 544 -6.02 14.02 15.35
CA HIS A 544 -6.01 15.17 14.44
C HIS A 544 -5.83 14.76 12.98
N VAL A 545 -4.86 13.87 12.72
CA VAL A 545 -4.57 13.38 11.36
C VAL A 545 -5.76 12.57 10.82
N ALA A 546 -6.34 11.70 11.64
CA ALA A 546 -7.56 10.96 11.30
C ALA A 546 -8.76 11.89 11.03
N GLY A 547 -8.96 12.91 11.87
CA GLY A 547 -10.02 13.91 11.70
C GLY A 547 -9.85 14.74 10.41
N ILE A 548 -8.62 15.16 10.08
CA ILE A 548 -8.35 15.93 8.85
C ILE A 548 -8.56 15.08 7.61
N ALA A 549 -8.10 13.83 7.64
CA ALA A 549 -8.36 12.87 6.58
C ALA A 549 -9.86 12.73 6.32
N ALA A 550 -10.67 12.48 7.34
CA ALA A 550 -12.12 12.39 7.23
C ALA A 550 -12.77 13.70 6.76
N LEU A 551 -12.31 14.85 7.26
CA LEU A 551 -12.81 16.16 6.87
C LEU A 551 -12.66 16.40 5.37
N VAL A 552 -11.49 16.10 4.80
CA VAL A 552 -11.22 16.26 3.35
C VAL A 552 -11.87 15.14 2.53
N TRP A 553 -11.80 13.88 2.97
CA TRP A 553 -12.36 12.72 2.26
C TRP A 553 -13.88 12.83 2.08
N SER A 554 -14.59 13.43 3.04
CA SER A 554 -16.05 13.69 2.94
C SER A 554 -16.48 14.49 1.71
N VAL A 555 -15.56 15.25 1.11
CA VAL A 555 -15.79 16.04 -0.11
C VAL A 555 -15.40 15.30 -1.39
N PHE A 556 -14.54 14.28 -1.26
CA PHE A 556 -13.94 13.52 -2.35
C PHE A 556 -14.14 12.00 -2.17
N PRO A 557 -15.38 11.50 -2.03
CA PRO A 557 -15.66 10.08 -1.82
C PRO A 557 -15.35 9.19 -3.04
N GLU A 558 -14.84 9.76 -4.14
CA GLU A 558 -14.26 9.02 -5.27
C GLU A 558 -12.78 8.64 -5.07
N LYS A 559 -12.13 9.14 -4.01
CA LYS A 559 -10.73 8.84 -3.68
C LYS A 559 -10.64 7.64 -2.74
N SER A 560 -9.59 6.84 -2.91
CA SER A 560 -9.24 5.71 -2.03
C SER A 560 -8.55 6.19 -0.74
N ALA A 561 -8.47 5.31 0.25
CA ALA A 561 -7.66 5.51 1.46
C ALA A 561 -6.19 5.80 1.12
N MET A 562 -5.64 5.15 0.10
CA MET A 562 -4.28 5.37 -0.38
C MET A 562 -4.10 6.77 -1.00
N ASP A 563 -5.08 7.25 -1.77
CA ASP A 563 -5.07 8.63 -2.27
C ASP A 563 -5.12 9.63 -1.11
N ILE A 564 -5.95 9.38 -0.09
CA ILE A 564 -6.08 10.22 1.10
C ILE A 564 -4.80 10.20 1.95
N ARG A 565 -4.13 9.04 2.09
CA ARG A 565 -2.80 8.91 2.69
C ARG A 565 -1.76 9.74 1.93
N ARG A 566 -1.68 9.61 0.60
CA ARG A 566 -0.81 10.44 -0.25
C ARG A 566 -1.11 11.93 -0.08
N LEU A 567 -2.39 12.30 0.05
CA LEU A 567 -2.81 13.69 0.24
C LEU A 567 -2.34 14.24 1.59
N LEU A 568 -2.44 13.50 2.70
CA LEU A 568 -1.88 13.91 4.00
C LEU A 568 -0.38 14.22 3.87
N TYR A 569 0.38 13.30 3.27
CA TYR A 569 1.83 13.38 3.16
C TYR A 569 2.24 14.55 2.26
N THR A 570 1.77 14.56 1.00
CA THR A 570 2.18 15.53 -0.03
C THR A 570 1.62 16.94 0.15
N SER A 571 0.71 17.17 1.10
CA SER A 571 0.15 18.49 1.42
C SER A 571 0.58 19.04 2.77
N SER A 572 1.41 18.33 3.53
CA SER A 572 1.85 18.79 4.85
C SER A 572 2.70 20.07 4.82
N THR A 573 2.93 20.63 6.01
CA THR A 573 3.88 21.72 6.24
C THR A 573 5.20 21.12 6.73
N ASP A 574 6.08 20.90 5.76
CA ASP A 574 7.53 20.72 5.88
C ASP A 574 8.10 21.31 7.20
N LEU A 575 8.64 20.43 8.05
CA LEU A 575 9.35 20.74 9.29
C LEU A 575 10.70 20.00 9.26
N GLY A 576 11.72 20.50 9.95
CA GLY A 576 13.04 19.87 9.97
C GLY A 576 13.80 20.05 8.65
N ASN A 577 14.11 18.95 7.96
CA ASN A 577 14.80 18.96 6.68
C ASN A 577 13.80 18.97 5.50
N PRO A 578 14.06 19.71 4.40
CA PRO A 578 13.11 19.79 3.28
C PRO A 578 12.78 18.44 2.64
N GLY A 579 11.51 18.03 2.72
CA GLY A 579 10.98 16.79 2.17
C GLY A 579 10.44 15.84 3.24
N TYR A 580 10.97 14.62 3.27
CA TYR A 580 10.72 13.64 4.33
C TYR A 580 11.97 13.57 5.23
N ASP A 581 11.80 13.60 6.55
CA ASP A 581 12.81 13.10 7.48
C ASP A 581 12.21 12.23 8.59
N THR A 582 13.03 11.43 9.26
CA THR A 582 12.56 10.42 10.23
C THR A 582 12.11 11.02 11.57
N ILE A 583 12.28 12.32 11.76
CA ILE A 583 11.89 13.06 12.98
C ILE A 583 10.46 13.57 12.82
N PHE A 584 10.19 14.33 11.74
CA PHE A 584 8.89 14.97 11.51
C PHE A 584 8.00 14.22 10.51
N GLY A 585 8.53 13.19 9.84
CA GLY A 585 7.91 12.56 8.68
C GLY A 585 7.85 13.54 7.51
N HIS A 586 6.66 13.68 6.91
CA HIS A 586 6.35 14.72 5.93
C HIS A 586 6.04 16.11 6.54
N GLY A 587 6.27 16.31 7.84
CA GLY A 587 5.99 17.55 8.56
C GLY A 587 4.58 17.62 9.14
N LEU A 588 4.14 18.83 9.50
CA LEU A 588 2.87 19.08 10.18
C LEU A 588 1.67 19.04 9.21
N VAL A 589 0.68 18.18 9.49
CA VAL A 589 -0.55 18.07 8.69
C VAL A 589 -1.27 19.42 8.48
N ASP A 590 -1.80 19.67 7.28
CA ASP A 590 -2.43 20.95 6.90
C ASP A 590 -3.73 20.71 6.12
N ALA A 591 -4.87 20.89 6.79
CA ALA A 591 -6.18 20.56 6.22
C ALA A 591 -6.51 21.39 4.98
N LEU A 592 -6.10 22.67 4.95
CA LEU A 592 -6.42 23.56 3.84
C LEU A 592 -5.57 23.23 2.61
N LYS A 593 -4.26 23.00 2.78
CA LYS A 593 -3.41 22.49 1.68
C LYS A 593 -3.92 21.15 1.18
N MET A 594 -4.32 20.24 2.07
CA MET A 594 -4.86 18.92 1.70
C MET A 594 -6.11 19.06 0.82
N TYR A 595 -7.02 19.99 1.18
CA TYR A 595 -8.18 20.31 0.37
C TYR A 595 -7.83 20.97 -0.98
N GLU A 596 -6.91 21.94 -1.01
CA GLU A 596 -6.41 22.57 -2.25
C GLU A 596 -5.67 21.58 -3.17
N GLN A 597 -5.03 20.57 -2.59
CA GLN A 597 -4.36 19.46 -3.27
C GLN A 597 -5.41 18.50 -3.87
N ALA A 598 -6.41 18.10 -3.07
CA ALA A 598 -7.47 17.17 -3.45
C ALA A 598 -8.52 17.72 -4.45
N SER A 599 -8.76 19.04 -4.41
CA SER A 599 -9.61 19.79 -5.34
C SER A 599 -8.89 20.24 -6.62
N GLY A 600 -7.58 20.05 -6.70
CA GLY A 600 -6.77 20.47 -7.84
C GLY A 600 -7.20 19.81 -9.15
N ALA A 601 -7.31 20.60 -10.22
CA ALA A 601 -7.40 20.03 -11.56
C ALA A 601 -6.13 19.25 -11.89
N THR A 602 -6.27 18.13 -12.61
CA THR A 602 -5.14 17.24 -12.92
C THR A 602 -4.05 17.99 -13.67
N SER A 603 -2.84 17.89 -13.12
CA SER A 603 -1.67 18.65 -13.54
C SER A 603 -0.85 17.90 -14.58
N THR A 604 -0.02 18.64 -15.31
CA THR A 604 0.87 18.10 -16.33
C THR A 604 2.31 18.43 -15.95
N LEU A 605 3.07 17.42 -15.56
CA LEU A 605 4.47 17.53 -15.16
C LEU A 605 5.38 17.11 -16.32
N THR A 606 6.54 17.73 -16.46
CA THR A 606 7.52 17.40 -17.52
C THR A 606 8.85 16.95 -16.95
N VAL A 607 9.33 15.79 -17.41
CA VAL A 607 10.63 15.22 -16.99
C VAL A 607 11.64 15.35 -18.13
N LYS A 608 12.85 15.85 -17.85
CA LYS A 608 13.94 15.96 -18.82
C LYS A 608 15.29 15.64 -18.15
N PRO A 609 16.07 14.66 -18.62
CA PRO A 609 17.28 14.22 -17.93
C PRO A 609 18.47 15.18 -18.16
N SER A 610 18.32 16.12 -19.10
CA SER A 610 19.20 17.28 -19.30
C SER A 610 18.89 18.46 -18.37
N GLY A 611 17.88 18.34 -17.50
CA GLY A 611 17.23 19.46 -16.84
C GLY A 611 16.38 20.31 -17.80
N GLY A 612 15.68 21.30 -17.24
CA GLY A 612 14.77 22.19 -17.98
C GLY A 612 13.38 21.57 -18.25
N GLY A 613 13.07 20.42 -17.66
CA GLY A 613 11.70 20.06 -17.26
C GLY A 613 11.36 20.66 -15.91
N ASP A 614 10.22 20.27 -15.37
CA ASP A 614 9.87 20.50 -13.97
C ASP A 614 10.70 19.57 -13.06
N PHE A 615 11.02 18.37 -13.56
CA PHE A 615 11.84 17.35 -12.88
C PHE A 615 12.95 16.80 -13.79
N SER A 616 13.96 16.18 -13.17
CA SER A 616 15.04 15.44 -13.84
C SER A 616 14.92 13.93 -13.75
N SER A 617 14.44 13.38 -12.63
CA SER A 617 14.06 11.97 -12.50
C SER A 617 12.55 11.80 -12.71
N ILE A 618 12.13 10.59 -13.07
CA ILE A 618 10.72 10.24 -13.18
C ILE A 618 10.15 9.97 -11.78
N SER A 619 10.89 9.31 -10.90
CA SER A 619 10.49 9.06 -9.51
C SER A 619 10.26 10.36 -8.71
N ASP A 620 10.98 11.45 -8.99
CA ASP A 620 10.73 12.78 -8.38
C ASP A 620 9.37 13.33 -8.82
N ALA A 621 9.09 13.27 -10.14
CA ALA A 621 7.86 13.76 -10.73
C ALA A 621 6.65 12.93 -10.29
N VAL A 622 6.85 11.62 -10.15
CA VAL A 622 5.96 10.67 -9.49
C VAL A 622 5.73 11.16 -8.05
N ASN A 623 6.72 11.24 -7.18
CA ASN A 623 6.53 11.60 -5.77
C ASN A 623 5.81 12.95 -5.57
N TYR A 624 6.04 13.93 -6.45
CA TYR A 624 5.31 15.21 -6.44
C TYR A 624 3.86 15.14 -6.98
N SER A 625 3.55 14.18 -7.86
CA SER A 625 2.27 14.08 -8.55
C SER A 625 1.08 13.69 -7.68
N ARG A 626 -0.11 13.95 -8.22
CA ARG A 626 -1.42 13.69 -7.60
C ARG A 626 -2.19 12.62 -8.40
N PRO A 627 -3.18 11.96 -7.78
CA PRO A 627 -4.06 11.03 -8.49
C PRO A 627 -4.76 11.71 -9.69
N GLY A 628 -4.61 11.11 -10.88
CA GLY A 628 -5.13 11.59 -12.16
C GLY A 628 -4.16 12.49 -12.96
N ASP A 629 -3.00 12.86 -12.41
CA ASP A 629 -2.00 13.70 -13.11
C ASP A 629 -1.45 13.03 -14.38
N SER A 630 -0.74 13.82 -15.18
CA SER A 630 -0.01 13.38 -16.38
C SER A 630 1.47 13.74 -16.30
N ILE A 631 2.34 12.76 -16.48
CA ILE A 631 3.80 12.93 -16.53
C ILE A 631 4.27 12.73 -17.97
N PHE A 632 4.72 13.80 -18.62
CA PHE A 632 5.35 13.76 -19.94
C PHE A 632 6.87 13.66 -19.81
N VAL A 633 7.37 12.45 -20.08
CA VAL A 633 8.80 12.12 -20.05
C VAL A 633 9.39 12.42 -21.43
N TYR A 634 10.35 13.34 -21.50
CA TYR A 634 10.99 13.71 -22.77
C TYR A 634 12.10 12.71 -23.16
N PRO A 635 12.46 12.66 -24.47
CA PRO A 635 13.52 11.78 -24.99
C PRO A 635 14.82 11.82 -24.19
N GLY A 636 15.36 10.64 -23.92
CA GLY A 636 16.49 10.45 -23.02
C GLY A 636 16.62 9.00 -22.54
N ILE A 637 17.54 8.79 -21.60
CA ILE A 637 17.73 7.53 -20.87
C ILE A 637 17.60 7.83 -19.38
N TYR A 638 16.74 7.08 -18.70
CA TYR A 638 16.49 7.15 -17.27
C TYR A 638 16.93 5.84 -16.63
N ARG A 639 17.56 5.91 -15.46
CA ARG A 639 18.12 4.76 -14.72
C ARG A 639 17.53 4.77 -13.32
N GLU A 640 16.35 4.17 -13.22
CA GLU A 640 15.45 4.31 -12.09
C GLU A 640 14.62 3.03 -12.00
N ASN A 641 14.27 2.61 -10.78
CA ASN A 641 13.11 1.76 -10.54
C ASN A 641 11.98 2.69 -10.08
N ILE A 642 10.80 2.56 -10.69
CA ILE A 642 9.76 3.59 -10.63
C ILE A 642 8.44 2.95 -10.15
N ASP A 643 8.04 3.30 -8.94
CA ASP A 643 6.77 2.87 -8.37
C ASP A 643 5.63 3.80 -8.79
N LEU A 644 4.44 3.27 -9.07
CA LEU A 644 3.24 4.04 -9.42
C LEU A 644 2.05 3.78 -8.46
N PRO A 645 2.13 4.20 -7.17
CA PRO A 645 1.09 3.98 -6.15
C PRO A 645 -0.09 4.99 -6.11
N TRP A 646 -0.53 5.55 -7.25
CA TRP A 646 -1.89 6.12 -7.46
C TRP A 646 -2.17 6.20 -8.97
N SER A 647 -3.44 6.38 -9.35
CA SER A 647 -3.87 6.58 -10.74
C SER A 647 -3.07 7.70 -11.42
N LEU A 648 -2.40 7.43 -12.54
CA LEU A 648 -1.51 8.40 -13.20
C LEU A 648 -1.28 8.08 -14.69
N ASN A 649 -1.09 9.12 -15.51
CA ASN A 649 -0.79 9.01 -16.94
C ASN A 649 0.71 9.23 -17.19
N LEU A 650 1.52 8.17 -17.13
CA LEU A 650 2.94 8.20 -17.45
C LEU A 650 3.13 8.00 -18.96
N SER A 651 3.70 8.99 -19.65
CA SER A 651 3.81 8.92 -21.12
C SER A 651 5.07 9.55 -21.71
N SER A 652 5.59 8.90 -22.74
CA SER A 652 6.71 9.40 -23.53
C SER A 652 6.26 10.53 -24.46
N ALA A 653 6.84 11.73 -24.28
CA ALA A 653 6.48 12.95 -25.02
C ALA A 653 6.76 12.88 -26.53
N SER A 654 7.51 11.87 -27.00
CA SER A 654 7.74 11.59 -28.42
C SER A 654 6.68 10.70 -29.06
N GLY A 655 5.91 9.95 -28.25
CA GLY A 655 5.08 8.83 -28.70
C GLY A 655 5.86 7.63 -29.26
N LYS A 656 7.19 7.62 -29.15
CA LYS A 656 8.08 6.59 -29.70
C LYS A 656 8.95 5.95 -28.61
N PRO A 657 8.84 4.62 -28.39
CA PRO A 657 9.70 3.89 -27.45
C PRO A 657 11.19 4.16 -27.61
N GLU A 658 11.71 4.11 -28.84
CA GLU A 658 13.16 4.19 -29.10
C GLU A 658 13.77 5.57 -28.77
N ASP A 659 12.95 6.61 -28.56
CA ASP A 659 13.40 7.96 -28.18
C ASP A 659 13.51 8.12 -26.63
N THR A 660 12.78 7.31 -25.83
CA THR A 660 12.63 7.49 -24.38
C THR A 660 12.79 6.14 -23.66
N VAL A 661 13.96 5.95 -23.04
CA VAL A 661 14.41 4.65 -22.52
C VAL A 661 14.43 4.64 -20.99
N LEU A 662 13.82 3.62 -20.39
CA LEU A 662 13.85 3.30 -18.97
C LEU A 662 14.70 2.04 -18.76
N GLU A 663 15.68 2.10 -17.88
CA GLU A 663 16.50 0.95 -17.49
C GLU A 663 16.52 0.82 -15.96
N ALA A 664 16.40 -0.41 -15.43
CA ALA A 664 16.48 -0.65 -13.99
C ALA A 664 17.80 -0.16 -13.37
N GLU A 665 17.74 0.36 -12.15
CA GLU A 665 18.92 0.68 -11.33
C GLU A 665 19.28 -0.52 -10.44
N ASN A 666 18.35 -0.97 -9.59
CA ASN A 666 18.38 -2.30 -8.99
C ASN A 666 17.87 -3.32 -10.01
N LEU A 667 18.77 -4.20 -10.46
CA LEU A 667 18.48 -5.14 -11.54
C LEU A 667 17.50 -6.27 -11.15
N GLN A 668 17.31 -6.54 -9.86
CA GLN A 668 16.38 -7.59 -9.38
C GLN A 668 14.92 -7.11 -9.37
N GLU A 669 14.70 -5.82 -9.17
CA GLU A 669 13.37 -5.21 -9.08
C GLU A 669 12.78 -4.90 -10.47
N PRO A 670 11.45 -4.75 -10.58
CA PRO A 670 10.83 -4.27 -11.82
C PRO A 670 11.31 -2.86 -12.20
N VAL A 671 11.35 -2.54 -13.49
CA VAL A 671 11.61 -1.15 -13.94
C VAL A 671 10.44 -0.23 -13.55
N LEU A 672 9.22 -0.77 -13.63
CA LEU A 672 7.97 -0.10 -13.27
C LEU A 672 7.11 -1.03 -12.40
N HIS A 673 6.82 -0.64 -11.16
CA HIS A 673 5.88 -1.32 -10.27
C HIS A 673 4.56 -0.55 -10.20
N VAL A 674 3.44 -1.23 -10.34
CA VAL A 674 2.10 -0.62 -10.42
C VAL A 674 1.21 -1.25 -9.37
N THR A 675 1.03 -0.52 -8.27
CA THR A 675 0.20 -0.88 -7.11
C THR A 675 -1.11 -0.10 -7.04
N ALA A 676 -1.38 0.77 -8.01
CA ALA A 676 -2.63 1.53 -8.11
C ALA A 676 -3.45 1.27 -9.38
N ASN A 677 -4.77 1.42 -9.22
CA ASN A 677 -5.76 1.32 -10.28
C ASN A 677 -5.66 2.48 -11.29
N SER A 678 -6.08 2.23 -12.53
CA SER A 678 -6.20 3.25 -13.61
C SER A 678 -4.88 3.96 -14.00
N VAL A 679 -3.73 3.32 -13.80
CA VAL A 679 -2.43 3.79 -14.26
C VAL A 679 -2.26 3.55 -15.77
N ASN A 680 -1.88 4.58 -16.52
CA ASN A 680 -1.69 4.52 -17.97
C ASN A 680 -0.21 4.71 -18.31
N ILE A 681 0.43 3.72 -18.94
CA ILE A 681 1.86 3.73 -19.29
C ILE A 681 2.01 3.63 -20.80
N THR A 682 2.50 4.71 -21.45
CA THR A 682 2.50 4.81 -22.92
C THR A 682 3.83 5.26 -23.55
N GLY A 683 4.33 4.48 -24.51
CA GLY A 683 5.34 4.92 -25.48
C GLY A 683 6.80 4.81 -25.04
N PHE A 684 7.13 3.96 -24.07
CA PHE A 684 8.49 3.79 -23.53
C PHE A 684 9.24 2.59 -24.11
N ARG A 685 10.57 2.67 -24.18
CA ARG A 685 11.45 1.50 -24.26
C ARG A 685 11.91 1.11 -22.85
N ILE A 686 11.79 -0.16 -22.48
CA ILE A 686 12.00 -0.68 -21.11
C ILE A 686 12.97 -1.87 -21.13
N ASN A 687 13.91 -1.90 -20.17
CA ASN A 687 14.98 -2.91 -20.07
C ASN A 687 15.39 -3.16 -18.59
N GLY A 688 15.00 -4.30 -18.01
CA GLY A 688 15.28 -4.69 -16.62
C GLY A 688 15.78 -6.15 -16.53
N PRO A 689 17.10 -6.41 -16.50
CA PRO A 689 17.66 -7.72 -16.87
C PRO A 689 17.60 -8.84 -15.83
N SER A 690 16.89 -8.70 -14.70
CA SER A 690 16.59 -9.81 -13.80
C SER A 690 15.19 -9.71 -13.15
N GLY A 691 14.68 -8.50 -12.91
CA GLY A 691 13.27 -8.26 -12.60
C GLY A 691 12.32 -8.34 -13.80
N ALA A 692 11.13 -7.77 -13.62
CA ALA A 692 10.13 -7.58 -14.69
C ALA A 692 10.31 -6.23 -15.41
N GLY A 693 9.80 -6.12 -16.64
CA GLY A 693 9.74 -4.84 -17.33
C GLY A 693 8.68 -3.91 -16.73
N ILE A 694 7.46 -4.43 -16.59
CA ILE A 694 6.36 -3.79 -15.83
C ILE A 694 5.70 -4.87 -14.96
N TYR A 695 5.47 -4.56 -13.69
CA TYR A 695 4.76 -5.41 -12.73
C TYR A 695 3.47 -4.72 -12.26
N LEU A 696 2.33 -5.39 -12.40
CA LEU A 696 1.02 -4.97 -11.89
C LEU A 696 0.62 -5.91 -10.73
N GLU A 697 0.38 -5.34 -9.56
CA GLU A 697 0.10 -6.07 -8.32
C GLU A 697 -1.28 -5.73 -7.75
N SER A 698 -2.22 -6.67 -7.82
CA SER A 698 -3.60 -6.54 -7.35
C SER A 698 -4.40 -5.35 -7.95
N VAL A 699 -3.98 -4.80 -9.10
CA VAL A 699 -4.57 -3.59 -9.71
C VAL A 699 -5.56 -3.89 -10.84
N GLY A 700 -6.40 -2.89 -11.15
CA GLY A 700 -7.33 -2.92 -12.26
C GLY A 700 -7.51 -1.61 -13.03
N SER A 701 -8.10 -1.74 -14.22
CA SER A 701 -8.40 -0.65 -15.16
C SER A 701 -7.18 0.14 -15.68
N CYS A 702 -5.96 -0.38 -15.52
CA CYS A 702 -4.73 0.22 -16.04
C CYS A 702 -4.58 0.00 -17.56
N GLU A 703 -3.89 0.89 -18.27
CA GLU A 703 -3.61 0.77 -19.70
C GLU A 703 -2.11 0.78 -20.03
N LEU A 704 -1.60 -0.32 -20.58
CA LEU A 704 -0.22 -0.46 -21.07
C LEU A 704 -0.22 -0.42 -22.60
N LYS A 705 0.26 0.68 -23.19
CA LYS A 705 0.10 0.96 -24.64
C LYS A 705 1.39 1.34 -25.37
N ASN A 706 1.63 0.76 -26.54
CA ASN A 706 2.73 1.17 -27.45
C ASN A 706 4.12 1.18 -26.77
N ASN A 707 4.37 0.31 -25.80
CA ASN A 707 5.67 0.17 -25.15
C ASN A 707 6.53 -0.89 -25.85
N ARG A 708 7.86 -0.81 -25.68
CA ARG A 708 8.82 -1.79 -26.16
C ARG A 708 9.62 -2.36 -24.99
N ILE A 709 9.40 -3.61 -24.64
CA ILE A 709 10.01 -4.25 -23.47
C ILE A 709 10.87 -5.44 -23.91
N SER A 710 12.14 -5.41 -23.51
CA SER A 710 13.15 -6.39 -23.94
C SER A 710 14.23 -6.60 -22.90
N GLY A 711 14.72 -7.83 -22.75
CA GLY A 711 15.82 -8.21 -21.86
C GLY A 711 15.40 -8.71 -20.48
N CYS A 712 14.10 -8.67 -20.15
CA CYS A 712 13.59 -8.92 -18.80
C CYS A 712 13.31 -10.40 -18.52
N THR A 713 13.11 -10.76 -17.24
CA THR A 713 12.63 -12.10 -16.88
C THR A 713 11.17 -12.26 -17.30
N GLN A 714 10.31 -11.31 -16.92
CA GLN A 714 8.98 -11.10 -17.48
C GLN A 714 8.97 -9.76 -18.22
N GLY A 715 8.49 -9.71 -19.46
CA GLY A 715 8.23 -8.44 -20.13
C GLY A 715 7.15 -7.64 -19.39
N VAL A 716 6.02 -8.30 -19.13
CA VAL A 716 4.97 -7.82 -18.23
C VAL A 716 4.56 -8.94 -17.27
N LEU A 717 4.36 -8.61 -16.00
CA LEU A 717 3.80 -9.49 -14.96
C LEU A 717 2.51 -8.86 -14.44
N PHE A 718 1.41 -9.61 -14.48
CA PHE A 718 0.19 -9.30 -13.71
C PHE A 718 0.05 -10.35 -12.60
N GLU A 719 -0.14 -9.90 -11.36
CA GLU A 719 -0.45 -10.74 -10.20
C GLU A 719 -1.71 -10.22 -9.52
N GLY A 720 -2.71 -11.07 -9.28
CA GLY A 720 -4.04 -10.70 -8.75
C GLY A 720 -4.84 -9.67 -9.57
N SER A 721 -4.31 -9.26 -10.73
CA SER A 721 -4.68 -8.00 -11.39
C SER A 721 -5.72 -8.22 -12.48
N SER A 722 -6.75 -7.37 -12.51
CA SER A 722 -7.97 -7.64 -13.28
C SER A 722 -8.56 -6.43 -13.99
N ASN A 723 -9.23 -6.64 -15.14
CA ASN A 723 -9.82 -5.57 -15.96
C ASN A 723 -8.80 -4.54 -16.53
N ASN A 724 -7.52 -4.90 -16.67
CA ASN A 724 -6.48 -4.06 -17.28
C ASN A 724 -6.42 -4.25 -18.81
N THR A 725 -5.83 -3.30 -19.54
CA THR A 725 -5.64 -3.36 -21.00
C THR A 725 -4.16 -3.36 -21.38
N LEU A 726 -3.74 -4.36 -22.17
CA LEU A 726 -2.40 -4.47 -22.76
C LEU A 726 -2.54 -4.42 -24.30
N GLN A 727 -2.25 -3.27 -24.91
CA GLN A 727 -2.48 -3.04 -26.35
C GLN A 727 -1.24 -2.53 -27.11
N GLY A 728 -0.90 -3.19 -28.22
CA GLY A 728 0.05 -2.63 -29.20
C GLY A 728 1.52 -2.60 -28.74
N ASN A 729 1.89 -3.40 -27.74
CA ASN A 729 3.24 -3.42 -27.17
C ASN A 729 4.15 -4.42 -27.90
N ASN A 730 5.44 -4.12 -28.03
CA ASN A 730 6.46 -5.08 -28.48
C ASN A 730 7.14 -5.70 -27.26
N LEU A 731 6.79 -6.93 -26.93
CA LEU A 731 7.33 -7.73 -25.83
C LEU A 731 8.26 -8.78 -26.45
N SER A 732 9.54 -8.48 -26.58
CA SER A 732 10.47 -9.27 -27.39
C SER A 732 11.87 -9.37 -26.79
N ASN A 733 12.47 -10.55 -26.84
CA ASN A 733 13.75 -10.91 -26.20
C ASN A 733 13.70 -10.87 -24.66
N ASN A 734 12.57 -11.27 -24.07
CA ASN A 734 12.44 -11.56 -22.64
C ASN A 734 12.46 -13.08 -22.41
N THR A 735 12.62 -13.54 -21.16
CA THR A 735 12.46 -14.97 -20.84
C THR A 735 10.99 -15.37 -21.00
N GLU A 736 10.09 -14.59 -20.41
CA GLU A 736 8.64 -14.67 -20.58
C GLU A 736 8.10 -13.34 -21.13
N GLY A 737 7.21 -13.37 -22.12
CA GLY A 737 6.63 -12.16 -22.71
C GLY A 737 5.62 -11.47 -21.79
N LEU A 738 4.57 -12.21 -21.44
CA LEU A 738 3.57 -11.86 -20.44
C LEU A 738 3.38 -13.04 -19.48
N ARG A 739 3.44 -12.78 -18.16
CA ARG A 739 2.97 -13.71 -17.13
C ARG A 739 1.67 -13.18 -16.49
N LEU A 740 0.72 -14.08 -16.28
CA LEU A 740 -0.52 -13.85 -15.53
C LEU A 740 -0.58 -14.82 -14.34
N THR A 741 -0.53 -14.31 -13.11
CA THR A 741 -0.82 -15.05 -11.87
C THR A 741 -2.19 -14.62 -11.35
N ASP A 742 -3.16 -15.54 -11.27
CA ASP A 742 -4.50 -15.30 -10.71
C ASP A 742 -5.21 -14.02 -11.22
N SER A 743 -4.94 -13.65 -12.47
CA SER A 743 -5.28 -12.36 -13.08
C SER A 743 -6.32 -12.55 -14.19
N PHE A 744 -7.47 -11.88 -14.11
CA PHE A 744 -8.67 -12.18 -14.93
C PHE A 744 -9.35 -10.94 -15.54
N LEU A 745 -10.23 -11.16 -16.54
CA LEU A 745 -10.96 -10.11 -17.27
C LEU A 745 -10.09 -9.04 -17.99
N ASN A 746 -8.77 -9.24 -18.06
CA ASN A 746 -7.86 -8.32 -18.75
C ASN A 746 -8.04 -8.42 -20.28
N THR A 747 -7.82 -7.32 -21.01
CA THR A 747 -7.98 -7.24 -22.47
C THR A 747 -6.61 -7.07 -23.16
N ILE A 748 -6.21 -8.05 -23.97
CA ILE A 748 -4.84 -8.23 -24.48
C ILE A 748 -4.89 -8.41 -26.01
N PHE A 749 -4.49 -7.39 -26.78
CA PHE A 749 -4.58 -7.42 -28.26
C PHE A 749 -3.56 -6.52 -28.96
N GLU A 750 -3.31 -6.76 -30.25
CA GLU A 750 -2.34 -6.00 -31.07
C GLU A 750 -0.87 -6.07 -30.59
N ASN A 751 -0.51 -6.91 -29.63
CA ASN A 751 0.88 -7.01 -29.13
C ASN A 751 1.76 -7.92 -30.01
N GLU A 752 3.08 -7.72 -29.96
CA GLU A 752 4.09 -8.62 -30.54
C GLU A 752 4.82 -9.40 -29.45
N PHE A 753 4.73 -10.73 -29.48
CA PHE A 753 5.45 -11.63 -28.60
C PHE A 753 6.57 -12.38 -29.35
N GLU A 754 7.82 -12.21 -28.91
CA GLU A 754 9.01 -12.86 -29.49
C GLU A 754 10.02 -13.21 -28.37
N ASN A 755 9.69 -14.21 -27.55
CA ASN A 755 10.34 -14.52 -26.26
C ASN A 755 10.67 -16.02 -26.12
N GLY A 756 11.32 -16.41 -25.01
CA GLY A 756 11.54 -17.82 -24.66
C GLY A 756 10.23 -18.57 -24.37
N ILE A 757 9.30 -17.91 -23.68
CA ILE A 757 7.90 -18.27 -23.51
C ILE A 757 7.08 -17.04 -23.87
N ASN A 758 6.16 -17.11 -24.83
CA ASN A 758 5.43 -15.91 -25.26
C ASN A 758 4.35 -15.47 -24.26
N VAL A 759 3.57 -16.41 -23.72
CA VAL A 759 2.58 -16.19 -22.65
C VAL A 759 2.70 -17.31 -21.61
N ASN A 760 2.60 -16.95 -20.33
CA ASN A 760 2.57 -17.88 -19.21
C ASN A 760 1.35 -17.59 -18.33
N GLU A 761 0.36 -18.50 -18.31
CA GLU A 761 -0.86 -18.39 -17.49
C GLU A 761 -0.78 -19.37 -16.32
N SER A 762 -0.89 -18.85 -15.08
CA SER A 762 -0.85 -19.63 -13.84
C SER A 762 -1.96 -19.23 -12.88
N LEU A 763 -2.53 -20.23 -12.21
CA LEU A 763 -3.50 -20.08 -11.12
C LEU A 763 -2.93 -20.68 -9.84
N SER A 764 -3.15 -20.03 -8.71
CA SER A 764 -2.78 -20.53 -7.38
C SER A 764 -3.46 -21.87 -7.11
N GLN A 765 -2.68 -22.84 -6.64
CA GLN A 765 -3.21 -24.16 -6.26
C GLN A 765 -3.88 -24.18 -4.89
N ASN A 766 -3.81 -23.07 -4.13
CA ASN A 766 -4.33 -22.98 -2.76
C ASN A 766 -5.87 -22.89 -2.72
N PHE A 767 -6.53 -22.49 -3.81
CA PHE A 767 -7.99 -22.46 -3.88
C PHE A 767 -8.58 -23.87 -4.08
N PRO A 768 -9.62 -24.24 -3.29
CA PRO A 768 -10.39 -25.47 -3.49
C PRO A 768 -10.89 -25.60 -4.93
N GLU A 769 -10.93 -26.83 -5.45
CA GLU A 769 -11.23 -27.08 -6.88
C GLU A 769 -12.64 -26.63 -7.31
N GLU A 770 -13.55 -26.42 -6.35
CA GLU A 770 -14.90 -25.87 -6.58
C GLU A 770 -14.98 -24.33 -6.50
N GLU A 771 -13.96 -23.65 -5.94
CA GLU A 771 -13.90 -22.18 -5.80
C GLU A 771 -12.90 -21.50 -6.75
N ARG A 772 -12.05 -22.27 -7.44
CA ARG A 772 -11.20 -21.74 -8.54
C ARG A 772 -12.09 -20.99 -9.54
N PHE A 773 -11.72 -19.73 -9.85
CA PHE A 773 -12.46 -18.73 -10.64
C PHE A 773 -12.65 -19.09 -12.14
N SER A 774 -13.17 -20.27 -12.41
CA SER A 774 -13.35 -20.94 -13.71
C SER A 774 -14.38 -20.30 -14.65
N GLY A 775 -14.80 -19.05 -14.36
CA GLY A 775 -15.79 -18.29 -15.13
C GLY A 775 -15.34 -16.89 -15.59
N LEU A 776 -14.12 -16.44 -15.25
CA LEU A 776 -13.64 -15.08 -15.57
C LEU A 776 -12.42 -15.11 -16.53
N PRO A 777 -12.61 -15.39 -17.83
CA PRO A 777 -11.50 -15.44 -18.78
C PRO A 777 -10.94 -14.05 -19.11
N ASN A 778 -9.64 -13.99 -19.44
CA ASN A 778 -9.05 -12.83 -20.11
C ASN A 778 -9.50 -12.77 -21.58
N ASN A 779 -9.68 -11.55 -22.11
CA ASN A 779 -10.10 -11.31 -23.49
C ASN A 779 -8.90 -11.04 -24.41
N TRP A 780 -8.60 -11.95 -25.31
CA TRP A 780 -7.40 -11.94 -26.14
C TRP A 780 -7.55 -11.24 -27.50
N ASN A 781 -8.64 -10.49 -27.74
CA ASN A 781 -8.88 -9.83 -29.03
C ASN A 781 -9.85 -8.64 -28.92
N THR A 782 -9.94 -7.83 -29.98
CA THR A 782 -10.87 -6.68 -30.05
C THR A 782 -12.32 -7.08 -29.79
N ALA A 783 -13.04 -6.27 -29.01
CA ALA A 783 -14.42 -6.54 -28.59
C ALA A 783 -15.43 -6.62 -29.76
N GLU A 784 -15.14 -5.97 -30.88
CA GLU A 784 -15.86 -6.05 -32.15
C GLU A 784 -14.91 -6.34 -33.32
N GLY A 785 -15.47 -6.63 -34.49
CA GLY A 785 -14.71 -6.79 -35.73
C GLY A 785 -14.35 -5.43 -36.33
N ILE A 786 -13.08 -5.23 -36.68
CA ILE A 786 -12.57 -4.02 -37.30
C ILE A 786 -12.25 -4.24 -38.78
N LYS A 787 -12.29 -3.17 -39.58
CA LYS A 787 -11.90 -3.20 -41.00
C LYS A 787 -10.44 -2.81 -41.16
N TYR A 788 -9.70 -3.60 -41.93
CA TYR A 788 -8.27 -3.44 -42.07
C TYR A 788 -7.75 -3.83 -43.45
N LEU A 789 -6.58 -3.30 -43.78
CA LEU A 789 -5.79 -3.67 -44.94
C LEU A 789 -4.68 -4.65 -44.53
N TYR A 790 -4.57 -5.76 -45.24
CA TYR A 790 -3.44 -6.70 -45.17
C TYR A 790 -3.07 -7.18 -46.57
N ASN A 791 -1.78 -7.17 -46.91
CA ASN A 791 -1.22 -7.67 -48.19
C ASN A 791 -1.97 -7.19 -49.47
N GLY A 792 -2.54 -5.98 -49.45
CA GLY A 792 -3.32 -5.40 -50.55
C GLY A 792 -4.82 -5.74 -50.58
N GLY A 793 -5.29 -6.68 -49.74
CA GLY A 793 -6.71 -6.99 -49.56
C GLY A 793 -7.35 -6.21 -48.40
N ILE A 794 -8.66 -5.94 -48.51
CA ILE A 794 -9.47 -5.35 -47.44
C ILE A 794 -10.27 -6.47 -46.76
N TYR A 795 -10.16 -6.55 -45.45
CA TYR A 795 -10.76 -7.61 -44.62
C TYR A 795 -11.48 -7.01 -43.41
N GLU A 796 -12.30 -7.82 -42.74
CA GLU A 796 -13.06 -7.45 -41.55
C GLU A 796 -13.04 -8.62 -40.55
N SER A 797 -12.47 -8.41 -39.36
CA SER A 797 -12.23 -9.45 -38.35
C SER A 797 -11.96 -8.82 -36.98
N ARG A 798 -12.07 -9.62 -35.91
CA ARG A 798 -11.42 -9.29 -34.64
C ARG A 798 -9.90 -9.38 -34.80
N PHE A 799 -9.17 -8.61 -34.00
CA PHE A 799 -7.71 -8.58 -33.94
C PHE A 799 -7.22 -9.14 -32.60
N GLY A 800 -6.43 -10.22 -32.64
CA GLY A 800 -5.66 -10.73 -31.51
C GLY A 800 -4.21 -10.22 -31.53
N ASN A 801 -3.26 -11.09 -31.22
CA ASN A 801 -1.84 -10.76 -31.03
C ASN A 801 -0.93 -11.53 -32.01
N PHE A 802 0.30 -11.06 -32.21
CA PHE A 802 1.33 -11.76 -32.97
C PHE A 802 2.23 -12.58 -32.04
N TYR A 803 2.46 -13.85 -32.37
CA TYR A 803 3.33 -14.76 -31.62
C TYR A 803 4.40 -15.37 -32.53
N SER A 804 5.67 -15.23 -32.17
CA SER A 804 6.82 -15.67 -32.97
C SER A 804 6.87 -17.18 -33.28
N ASP A 805 6.19 -17.99 -32.46
CA ASP A 805 6.10 -19.44 -32.54
C ASP A 805 4.82 -19.93 -33.22
N TYR A 806 3.88 -19.07 -33.58
CA TYR A 806 2.60 -19.46 -34.21
C TYR A 806 2.81 -20.16 -35.56
N GLN A 807 2.30 -21.39 -35.69
CA GLN A 807 2.41 -22.23 -36.90
C GLN A 807 1.07 -22.52 -37.59
N GLY A 808 -0.01 -21.82 -37.23
CA GLY A 808 -1.31 -22.04 -37.86
C GLY A 808 -1.41 -21.42 -39.27
N THR A 809 -2.41 -21.85 -40.04
CA THR A 809 -2.59 -21.38 -41.42
C THR A 809 -3.32 -20.04 -41.49
N ASP A 810 -3.14 -19.36 -42.62
CA ASP A 810 -4.05 -18.33 -43.14
C ASP A 810 -4.46 -18.77 -44.56
N ALA A 811 -5.45 -19.64 -44.64
CA ALA A 811 -5.92 -20.24 -45.89
C ALA A 811 -6.81 -19.29 -46.71
N ASN A 812 -7.29 -18.21 -46.08
CA ASN A 812 -8.16 -17.20 -46.67
C ASN A 812 -7.40 -15.92 -47.12
N GLY A 813 -6.15 -15.75 -46.68
CA GLY A 813 -5.23 -14.67 -47.05
C GLY A 813 -5.44 -13.36 -46.27
N SER A 814 -6.23 -13.37 -45.19
CA SER A 814 -6.56 -12.17 -44.42
C SER A 814 -5.47 -11.70 -43.49
N GLY A 815 -4.48 -12.54 -43.18
CA GLY A 815 -3.49 -12.29 -42.14
C GLY A 815 -3.95 -12.64 -40.73
N ILE A 816 -5.16 -13.17 -40.56
CA ILE A 816 -5.64 -13.73 -39.28
C ILE A 816 -5.58 -15.25 -39.37
N GLY A 817 -5.09 -15.90 -38.32
CA GLY A 817 -4.92 -17.34 -38.25
C GLY A 817 -6.25 -18.11 -38.24
N ASP A 818 -6.34 -19.18 -39.03
CA ASP A 818 -7.50 -20.09 -39.03
C ASP A 818 -7.60 -20.96 -37.74
N LEU A 819 -6.60 -20.91 -36.86
CA LEU A 819 -6.48 -21.70 -35.62
C LEU A 819 -6.12 -20.79 -34.43
N PRO A 820 -6.62 -21.06 -33.22
CA PRO A 820 -6.26 -20.29 -32.03
C PRO A 820 -4.81 -20.52 -31.58
N TYR A 821 -4.23 -19.54 -30.88
CA TYR A 821 -3.01 -19.68 -30.09
C TYR A 821 -3.37 -19.63 -28.60
N GLY A 822 -3.45 -20.80 -27.97
CA GLY A 822 -3.94 -20.91 -26.58
C GLY A 822 -5.36 -20.32 -26.46
N SER A 823 -5.47 -19.25 -25.68
CA SER A 823 -6.71 -18.50 -25.45
C SER A 823 -7.02 -17.45 -26.56
N ASP A 824 -6.04 -17.05 -27.38
CA ASP A 824 -6.25 -16.11 -28.49
C ASP A 824 -6.91 -16.82 -29.67
N SER A 825 -8.12 -16.39 -30.03
CA SER A 825 -8.92 -16.95 -31.12
C SER A 825 -8.71 -16.26 -32.48
N PHE A 826 -7.96 -15.15 -32.53
CA PHE A 826 -7.70 -14.37 -33.75
C PHE A 826 -6.21 -13.95 -33.85
N PRO A 827 -5.25 -14.89 -33.69
CA PRO A 827 -3.83 -14.56 -33.74
C PRO A 827 -3.41 -14.02 -35.10
N LEU A 828 -2.51 -13.04 -35.09
CA LEU A 828 -1.98 -12.39 -36.29
C LEU A 828 -0.87 -13.25 -36.91
N THR A 829 -0.94 -13.53 -38.21
CA THR A 829 0.10 -14.31 -38.91
C THR A 829 1.33 -13.48 -39.31
N ALA A 830 1.28 -12.16 -39.12
CA ALA A 830 2.40 -11.24 -39.25
C ALA A 830 2.41 -10.24 -38.07
N ARG A 831 3.47 -9.44 -37.97
CA ARG A 831 3.54 -8.35 -36.97
C ARG A 831 2.42 -7.31 -37.19
N PRO A 832 1.81 -6.73 -36.15
CA PRO A 832 0.80 -5.65 -36.23
C PRO A 832 1.18 -4.50 -37.18
N ALA A 833 2.48 -4.18 -37.27
CA ALA A 833 3.02 -3.21 -38.22
C ALA A 833 2.64 -3.49 -39.70
N SER A 834 2.39 -4.74 -40.08
CA SER A 834 2.00 -5.19 -41.42
C SER A 834 0.54 -4.87 -41.80
N TYR A 835 -0.31 -4.57 -40.81
CA TYR A 835 -1.73 -4.30 -41.00
C TYR A 835 -1.99 -2.78 -40.98
N SER A 836 -3.19 -2.35 -41.38
CA SER A 836 -3.64 -0.96 -41.20
C SER A 836 -5.14 -0.90 -40.94
N THR A 837 -5.50 -0.58 -39.70
CA THR A 837 -6.82 -0.76 -39.05
C THR A 837 -7.75 0.45 -39.15
N GLY A 838 -7.56 1.30 -40.17
CA GLY A 838 -8.39 2.48 -40.38
C GLY A 838 -8.28 3.03 -41.80
N PHE A 839 -8.98 2.36 -42.72
CA PHE A 839 -9.12 2.80 -44.10
C PHE A 839 -10.59 3.14 -44.39
N GLU A 840 -10.89 4.43 -44.54
CA GLU A 840 -12.23 4.90 -44.94
C GLU A 840 -12.21 5.33 -46.42
N ILE A 841 -13.10 4.73 -47.22
CA ILE A 841 -13.47 5.29 -48.53
C ILE A 841 -14.57 6.32 -48.26
N GLY A 842 -14.35 7.56 -48.68
CA GLY A 842 -15.36 8.60 -48.60
C GLY A 842 -16.45 8.39 -49.65
N ASN A 843 -17.71 8.57 -49.26
CA ASN A 843 -18.84 8.57 -50.20
C ASN A 843 -18.64 9.67 -51.27
N ILE A 844 -19.01 9.37 -52.52
CA ILE A 844 -19.05 10.35 -53.60
C ILE A 844 -19.98 11.50 -53.19
N SER A 845 -19.55 12.74 -53.37
CA SER A 845 -20.39 13.92 -53.12
C SER A 845 -20.84 14.56 -54.44
N PRO A 846 -22.16 14.82 -54.64
CA PRO A 846 -23.29 14.41 -53.82
C PRO A 846 -23.75 12.96 -54.09
N ALA A 847 -23.94 12.16 -53.04
CA ALA A 847 -24.40 10.77 -53.16
C ALA A 847 -25.85 10.69 -53.69
N ARG A 848 -26.05 10.16 -54.91
CA ARG A 848 -27.36 10.06 -55.58
C ARG A 848 -27.42 8.90 -56.58
N ASP A 849 -28.47 8.08 -56.51
CA ASP A 849 -28.64 6.91 -57.41
C ASP A 849 -28.94 7.27 -58.89
N SER A 850 -29.48 8.47 -59.16
CA SER A 850 -29.58 9.03 -60.52
C SER A 850 -29.96 10.52 -60.54
N ALA A 851 -29.30 11.29 -61.40
CA ALA A 851 -29.70 12.63 -61.83
C ALA A 851 -28.96 13.03 -63.13
N SER A 852 -29.54 13.93 -63.93
CA SER A 852 -28.84 14.60 -65.04
C SER A 852 -28.03 15.78 -64.52
N VAL A 853 -26.78 15.91 -64.96
CA VAL A 853 -25.87 16.97 -64.48
C VAL A 853 -25.46 17.90 -65.63
N GLU A 854 -25.55 19.21 -65.41
CA GLU A 854 -24.92 20.24 -66.26
C GLU A 854 -24.26 21.30 -65.35
N GLY A 855 -23.01 21.06 -64.93
CA GLY A 855 -22.15 22.07 -64.29
C GLY A 855 -21.62 21.79 -62.89
N ASP A 856 -21.97 20.67 -62.26
CA ASP A 856 -21.48 20.32 -60.91
C ASP A 856 -20.04 19.75 -60.91
N VAL A 857 -19.43 19.72 -59.73
CA VAL A 857 -18.17 19.02 -59.45
C VAL A 857 -18.47 17.72 -58.68
N LEU A 858 -17.82 16.62 -59.07
CA LEU A 858 -17.85 15.34 -58.36
C LEU A 858 -16.57 15.17 -57.54
N ASP A 859 -16.71 15.05 -56.23
CA ASP A 859 -15.58 14.83 -55.31
C ASP A 859 -15.52 13.37 -54.86
N PHE A 860 -14.31 12.78 -54.96
CA PHE A 860 -13.98 11.42 -54.53
C PHE A 860 -12.93 11.49 -53.42
N GLY A 861 -13.23 10.96 -52.23
CA GLY A 861 -12.36 11.07 -51.05
C GLY A 861 -11.85 9.72 -50.54
N VAL A 862 -10.63 9.70 -49.99
CA VAL A 862 -10.05 8.55 -49.26
C VAL A 862 -9.32 9.01 -48.01
N ARG A 863 -9.28 8.16 -46.98
CA ARG A 863 -8.56 8.37 -45.72
C ARG A 863 -7.80 7.11 -45.30
N SER A 864 -6.70 7.30 -44.58
CA SER A 864 -5.91 6.23 -43.98
C SER A 864 -5.31 6.68 -42.63
N THR A 865 -5.23 5.78 -41.67
CA THR A 865 -4.54 5.98 -40.38
C THR A 865 -3.03 6.10 -40.49
N ARG A 866 -2.44 5.93 -41.69
CA ARG A 866 -1.01 6.19 -41.96
C ARG A 866 -0.87 7.09 -43.19
N ASN A 867 0.20 7.87 -43.24
CA ASN A 867 0.51 8.71 -44.40
C ASN A 867 0.87 7.84 -45.62
N CYS A 868 0.15 8.05 -46.72
CA CYS A 868 0.28 7.32 -47.97
C CYS A 868 0.56 8.29 -49.14
N THR A 869 1.16 7.77 -50.21
CA THR A 869 1.15 8.42 -51.52
C THR A 869 -0.05 7.91 -52.30
N PHE A 870 -1.06 8.76 -52.50
CA PHE A 870 -2.25 8.45 -53.31
C PHE A 870 -2.00 8.86 -54.76
N SER A 871 -2.21 7.95 -55.70
CA SER A 871 -2.10 8.18 -57.15
C SER A 871 -3.44 7.90 -57.82
N TRP A 872 -4.04 8.92 -58.44
CA TRP A 872 -5.36 8.87 -59.07
C TRP A 872 -5.21 8.72 -60.58
N LEU A 873 -5.96 7.79 -61.18
CA LEU A 873 -5.90 7.45 -62.59
C LEU A 873 -7.30 7.41 -63.21
N ILE A 874 -7.51 8.04 -64.37
CA ILE A 874 -8.74 7.86 -65.17
C ILE A 874 -8.41 6.95 -66.35
N ASN A 875 -9.15 5.84 -66.50
CA ASN A 875 -8.96 4.82 -67.53
C ASN A 875 -7.49 4.34 -67.63
N GLY A 876 -6.84 4.18 -66.47
CA GLY A 876 -5.42 3.77 -66.37
C GLY A 876 -4.38 4.87 -66.64
N THR A 877 -4.79 6.10 -66.93
CA THR A 877 -3.89 7.26 -67.11
C THR A 877 -3.82 8.06 -65.81
N LEU A 878 -2.62 8.24 -65.23
CA LEU A 878 -2.39 9.05 -64.03
C LEU A 878 -2.80 10.51 -64.25
N VAL A 879 -3.57 11.08 -63.31
CA VAL A 879 -4.12 12.45 -63.38
C VAL A 879 -3.83 13.31 -62.14
N GLN A 880 -3.62 12.71 -60.97
CA GLN A 880 -3.22 13.42 -59.74
C GLN A 880 -2.37 12.51 -58.84
N THR A 881 -1.42 13.08 -58.11
CA THR A 881 -0.72 12.40 -57.01
C THR A 881 -0.74 13.29 -55.75
N ASN A 882 -0.96 12.69 -54.58
CA ASN A 882 -0.89 13.33 -53.27
C ASN A 882 0.11 12.54 -52.42
N GLU A 883 1.30 13.08 -52.17
CA GLU A 883 2.37 12.40 -51.44
C GLU A 883 2.22 12.56 -49.91
N SER A 884 2.60 11.52 -49.16
CA SER A 884 2.73 11.53 -47.70
C SER A 884 1.51 12.06 -46.91
N ALA A 885 0.29 11.79 -47.37
CA ALA A 885 -0.94 12.30 -46.78
C ALA A 885 -1.77 11.20 -46.08
N SER A 886 -2.45 11.53 -44.99
CA SER A 886 -3.44 10.66 -44.33
C SER A 886 -4.83 10.71 -44.98
N SER A 887 -5.05 11.64 -45.92
CA SER A 887 -6.25 11.70 -46.75
C SER A 887 -5.99 12.38 -48.09
N ALA A 888 -6.82 12.08 -49.09
CA ALA A 888 -6.79 12.75 -50.39
C ALA A 888 -8.20 12.88 -50.96
N VAL A 889 -8.38 13.93 -51.77
CA VAL A 889 -9.60 14.16 -52.56
C VAL A 889 -9.20 14.40 -54.01
N PHE A 890 -10.01 13.87 -54.94
CA PHE A 890 -9.91 14.14 -56.37
C PHE A 890 -11.26 14.66 -56.89
N SER A 891 -11.22 15.74 -57.66
CA SER A 891 -12.40 16.51 -58.08
C SER A 891 -12.53 16.52 -59.60
N ILE A 892 -13.70 16.13 -60.12
CA ILE A 892 -14.00 16.11 -61.56
C ILE A 892 -15.05 17.16 -61.89
N ASN A 893 -14.73 18.08 -62.80
CA ASN A 893 -15.70 19.02 -63.36
C ASN A 893 -16.55 18.32 -64.43
N THR A 894 -17.87 18.25 -64.23
CA THR A 894 -18.79 17.56 -65.16
C THR A 894 -19.08 18.33 -66.46
N GLY A 895 -18.61 19.58 -66.60
CA GLY A 895 -18.89 20.44 -67.76
C GLY A 895 -18.44 19.89 -69.13
N GLU A 896 -17.50 18.94 -69.16
CA GLU A 896 -17.10 18.22 -70.39
C GLU A 896 -17.85 16.89 -70.59
N LEU A 897 -18.53 16.37 -69.56
CA LEU A 897 -19.19 15.07 -69.51
C LEU A 897 -20.72 15.20 -69.68
N ARG A 898 -21.16 15.55 -70.88
CA ARG A 898 -22.60 15.67 -71.21
C ARG A 898 -23.34 14.32 -71.16
N GLY A 899 -23.93 14.00 -70.01
CA GLY A 899 -24.79 12.83 -69.88
C GLY A 899 -25.42 12.59 -68.51
N ILE A 900 -26.16 11.48 -68.41
CA ILE A 900 -26.59 10.89 -67.14
C ILE A 900 -25.51 9.92 -66.67
N ILE A 901 -25.28 9.87 -65.36
CA ILE A 901 -24.41 8.92 -64.68
C ILE A 901 -25.29 7.90 -63.92
N THR A 902 -24.92 6.62 -64.00
CA THR A 902 -25.54 5.53 -63.21
C THR A 902 -24.48 4.56 -62.70
N GLU A 903 -24.68 4.03 -61.49
CA GLU A 903 -23.89 2.92 -60.95
C GLU A 903 -24.50 1.58 -61.36
N ASN A 904 -23.82 0.89 -62.29
CA ASN A 904 -24.03 -0.51 -62.72
C ASN A 904 -25.47 -1.05 -62.88
N SER A 905 -25.87 -1.25 -64.14
CA SER A 905 -26.37 -2.56 -64.60
C SER A 905 -26.29 -2.69 -66.12
N ASP A 906 -26.20 -3.93 -66.62
CA ASP A 906 -26.10 -4.21 -68.05
C ASP A 906 -27.41 -3.99 -68.80
N THR A 907 -27.34 -3.36 -69.98
CA THR A 907 -27.78 -4.00 -71.25
C THR A 907 -27.58 -3.10 -72.48
N ASP A 908 -27.50 -1.78 -72.33
CA ASP A 908 -27.49 -0.85 -73.47
C ASP A 908 -26.07 -0.42 -73.93
N SER A 909 -25.89 -0.25 -75.25
CA SER A 909 -24.59 -0.24 -75.93
C SER A 909 -24.05 1.15 -76.30
N HIS A 910 -24.69 2.21 -75.82
CA HIS A 910 -24.46 3.59 -76.29
C HIS A 910 -23.83 4.56 -75.28
N GLY A 911 -23.44 4.11 -74.09
CA GLY A 911 -22.75 4.93 -73.08
C GLY A 911 -21.23 4.80 -73.09
N SER A 912 -20.51 5.90 -72.81
CA SER A 912 -19.04 5.89 -72.63
C SER A 912 -18.68 5.48 -71.21
N LYS A 913 -17.94 4.39 -71.04
CA LYS A 913 -17.51 3.90 -69.72
C LYS A 913 -16.23 4.59 -69.24
N TYR A 914 -16.19 4.91 -67.95
CA TYR A 914 -15.04 5.48 -67.26
C TYR A 914 -14.74 4.69 -65.99
N ASN A 915 -13.45 4.53 -65.70
CA ASN A 915 -12.92 3.95 -64.49
C ASN A 915 -12.00 4.99 -63.83
N LEU A 916 -12.40 5.52 -62.67
CA LEU A 916 -11.50 6.29 -61.81
C LEU A 916 -10.90 5.31 -60.80
N THR A 917 -9.57 5.26 -60.76
CA THR A 917 -8.82 4.41 -59.84
C THR A 917 -7.98 5.28 -58.91
N VAL A 918 -7.90 4.93 -57.64
CA VAL A 918 -6.91 5.47 -56.69
C VAL A 918 -6.02 4.34 -56.20
N ILE A 919 -4.70 4.56 -56.24
CA ILE A 919 -3.68 3.66 -55.70
C ILE A 919 -3.08 4.34 -54.48
N ALA A 920 -3.21 3.76 -53.29
CA ALA A 920 -2.55 4.23 -52.08
C ALA A 920 -1.28 3.40 -51.84
N ALA A 921 -0.13 4.05 -51.72
CA ALA A 921 1.17 3.42 -51.49
C ALA A 921 1.78 3.85 -50.14
N ASN A 922 2.24 2.90 -49.33
CA ASN A 922 3.01 3.17 -48.12
C ASN A 922 4.09 2.09 -47.95
N GLY A 923 5.36 2.47 -48.15
CA GLY A 923 6.46 1.51 -48.24
C GLY A 923 6.23 0.51 -49.38
N SER A 924 6.27 -0.78 -49.05
CA SER A 924 5.94 -1.88 -49.97
C SER A 924 4.44 -2.17 -50.09
N SER A 925 3.60 -1.60 -49.21
CA SER A 925 2.16 -1.86 -49.20
C SER A 925 1.44 -1.00 -50.24
N LEU A 926 0.65 -1.65 -51.09
CA LEU A 926 -0.14 -1.04 -52.16
C LEU A 926 -1.60 -1.47 -52.03
N LEU A 927 -2.51 -0.50 -52.09
CA LEU A 927 -3.95 -0.70 -52.21
C LEU A 927 -4.42 -0.05 -53.52
N GLN A 928 -5.34 -0.69 -54.24
CA GLN A 928 -6.07 -0.08 -55.35
C GLN A 928 -7.58 -0.11 -55.10
N HIS A 929 -8.26 1.01 -55.29
CA HIS A 929 -9.73 1.08 -55.36
C HIS A 929 -10.17 1.72 -56.68
N SER A 930 -11.33 1.34 -57.22
CA SER A 930 -11.82 1.80 -58.51
C SER A 930 -13.34 2.07 -58.54
N TRP A 931 -13.73 3.32 -58.78
CA TRP A 931 -15.10 3.72 -59.14
C TRP A 931 -15.31 3.53 -60.64
N ASN A 932 -16.50 3.04 -61.02
CA ASN A 932 -16.86 2.80 -62.42
C ASN A 932 -18.19 3.48 -62.74
N TRP A 933 -18.23 4.30 -63.80
CA TRP A 933 -19.48 4.92 -64.26
C TRP A 933 -19.62 4.88 -65.78
N THR A 934 -20.86 5.04 -66.25
CA THR A 934 -21.20 5.16 -67.67
C THR A 934 -21.84 6.51 -67.93
N VAL A 935 -21.40 7.23 -68.97
CA VAL A 935 -21.96 8.52 -69.40
C VAL A 935 -22.72 8.34 -70.71
N TYR A 936 -24.03 8.60 -70.71
CA TYR A 936 -24.90 8.49 -71.88
C TYR A 936 -25.02 9.83 -72.62
N PRO A 937 -24.84 9.88 -73.96
CA PRO A 937 -24.98 11.13 -74.71
C PRO A 937 -26.43 11.66 -74.66
N ALA A 938 -26.59 12.96 -74.44
CA ALA A 938 -27.91 13.60 -74.35
C ALA A 938 -28.71 13.52 -75.67
N GLU A 939 -29.97 13.07 -75.60
CA GLU A 939 -30.85 13.01 -76.77
C GLU A 939 -31.21 14.42 -77.28
N THR A 940 -31.02 14.65 -78.59
CA THR A 940 -31.52 15.85 -79.27
C THR A 940 -33.03 15.72 -79.48
N GLY A 941 -33.81 16.36 -78.61
CA GLY A 941 -35.23 16.06 -78.42
C GLY A 941 -36.16 16.24 -79.63
N ALA A 942 -37.26 15.47 -79.62
CA ALA A 942 -38.35 15.53 -80.58
C ALA A 942 -39.65 16.03 -79.92
N ASN A 943 -40.36 16.94 -80.61
CA ASN A 943 -41.66 17.47 -80.18
C ASN A 943 -42.79 16.45 -80.37
N THR A 944 -43.58 16.16 -79.34
CA THR A 944 -45.05 16.01 -79.47
C THR A 944 -45.79 16.32 -78.18
N SER A 945 -46.99 16.89 -78.31
CA SER A 945 -47.93 17.28 -77.23
C SER A 945 -48.72 16.10 -76.64
N GLY A 946 -49.13 16.14 -75.36
CA GLY A 946 -49.96 15.03 -74.86
C GLY A 946 -50.68 14.99 -73.50
N ASN A 947 -50.96 16.11 -72.81
CA ASN A 947 -52.18 16.33 -71.97
C ASN A 947 -52.63 15.33 -70.82
N VAL A 948 -53.26 15.90 -69.77
CA VAL A 948 -54.06 15.22 -68.70
C VAL A 948 -53.27 14.54 -67.55
N SER A 949 -53.96 14.38 -66.42
CA SER A 949 -53.49 14.02 -65.07
C SER A 949 -54.25 12.83 -64.46
N GLU A 950 -53.82 12.44 -63.25
CA GLU A 950 -54.51 11.61 -62.23
C GLU A 950 -54.48 10.06 -62.32
N ASP A 951 -54.51 9.50 -61.10
CA ASP A 951 -54.98 8.18 -60.65
C ASP A 951 -54.10 6.89 -60.66
N ASN A 952 -53.73 6.53 -59.41
CA ASN A 952 -53.73 5.21 -58.76
C ASN A 952 -52.83 4.09 -59.34
N ILE A 953 -51.76 3.64 -58.64
CA ILE A 953 -51.74 2.91 -57.34
C ILE A 953 -52.49 1.56 -57.41
N ILE A 954 -51.82 0.43 -57.05
CA ILE A 954 -52.25 -0.56 -56.03
C ILE A 954 -51.33 -1.82 -55.98
N ARG A 955 -50.76 -2.04 -54.78
CA ARG A 955 -50.38 -3.32 -54.11
C ARG A 955 -49.27 -4.27 -54.65
N SER A 956 -48.19 -4.24 -53.89
CA SER A 956 -47.49 -5.38 -53.27
C SER A 956 -48.34 -6.60 -52.84
N ILE A 957 -47.68 -7.76 -52.68
CA ILE A 957 -48.12 -8.90 -51.86
C ILE A 957 -47.01 -9.30 -50.88
N SER A 958 -47.41 -9.88 -49.75
CA SER A 958 -46.65 -10.09 -48.50
C SER A 958 -46.41 -11.57 -48.15
N TYR A 959 -45.53 -11.83 -47.19
CA TYR A 959 -45.68 -12.79 -46.07
C TYR A 959 -44.88 -12.19 -44.88
N GLU A 960 -45.40 -11.95 -43.66
CA GLU A 960 -46.16 -12.74 -42.68
C GLU A 960 -45.38 -13.91 -42.03
N GLY A 961 -45.36 -14.10 -40.69
CA GLY A 961 -45.86 -13.23 -39.61
C GLY A 961 -46.06 -13.92 -38.23
N ASN A 962 -46.25 -13.10 -37.17
CA ASN A 962 -46.66 -13.42 -35.77
C ASN A 962 -45.69 -14.18 -34.83
N GLY A 963 -45.73 -14.01 -33.49
CA GLY A 963 -46.36 -12.91 -32.69
C GLY A 963 -47.01 -13.29 -31.33
N GLY A 964 -46.96 -12.37 -30.34
CA GLY A 964 -47.70 -12.38 -29.05
C GLY A 964 -46.79 -12.23 -27.81
N LYS A 965 -46.91 -11.30 -26.82
CA LYS A 965 -47.99 -10.59 -26.05
C LYS A 965 -48.38 -11.29 -24.73
N SER A 966 -48.66 -10.62 -23.60
CA SER A 966 -48.58 -9.20 -23.14
C SER A 966 -48.36 -9.18 -21.58
N THR A 967 -48.61 -8.20 -20.67
CA THR A 967 -49.52 -7.03 -20.49
C THR A 967 -49.11 -6.29 -19.18
N GLY A 968 -49.36 -5.00 -18.85
CA GLY A 968 -49.88 -3.84 -19.61
C GLY A 968 -50.77 -2.84 -18.82
N GLY A 969 -50.24 -1.99 -17.91
CA GLY A 969 -50.96 -0.85 -17.26
C GLY A 969 -50.00 0.22 -16.68
N LYS A 970 -50.12 1.53 -16.99
CA LYS A 970 -51.03 2.62 -16.48
C LYS A 970 -50.50 3.34 -15.22
N ALA A 971 -50.58 4.67 -15.03
CA ALA A 971 -50.89 5.83 -15.92
C ALA A 971 -50.57 7.17 -15.17
N GLY A 972 -50.42 8.32 -15.87
CA GLY A 972 -50.25 9.67 -15.27
C GLY A 972 -50.11 10.80 -16.31
N GLU A 973 -50.30 12.08 -15.92
CA GLU A 973 -50.35 13.25 -16.83
C GLU A 973 -49.43 14.42 -16.39
N GLY A 974 -48.94 15.23 -17.37
CA GLY A 974 -48.22 16.50 -17.14
C GLY A 974 -47.99 17.27 -18.47
N ARG A 975 -47.90 18.61 -18.45
CA ARG A 975 -47.83 19.48 -19.66
C ARG A 975 -46.65 20.46 -19.64
N GLY A 976 -46.09 20.78 -20.82
CA GLY A 976 -45.26 21.98 -21.04
C GLY A 976 -44.47 21.94 -22.36
N GLY A 977 -44.79 22.79 -23.33
CA GLY A 977 -44.16 22.78 -24.67
C GLY A 977 -42.87 23.61 -24.79
N ILE A 978 -42.08 23.33 -25.83
CA ILE A 978 -40.78 23.95 -26.16
C ILE A 978 -40.90 24.81 -27.44
N SER A 979 -40.09 25.86 -27.59
CA SER A 979 -40.13 26.82 -28.71
C SER A 979 -38.77 27.11 -29.38
N SER A 980 -38.62 26.66 -30.63
CA SER A 980 -38.03 27.37 -31.79
C SER A 980 -36.66 28.10 -31.73
N PHE A 981 -35.67 27.55 -32.48
CA PHE A 981 -34.75 28.23 -33.44
C PHE A 981 -33.77 29.35 -32.95
N PRO A 982 -32.75 29.80 -33.73
CA PRO A 982 -32.23 29.35 -35.05
C PRO A 982 -30.69 29.09 -35.13
N GLU A 983 -30.20 28.73 -36.32
CA GLU A 983 -28.78 28.85 -36.75
C GLU A 983 -28.34 30.32 -36.97
N PRO A 984 -27.02 30.57 -37.15
CA PRO A 984 -26.60 31.45 -38.25
C PRO A 984 -25.29 31.08 -38.98
N SER A 985 -25.39 31.07 -40.31
CA SER A 985 -24.39 31.47 -41.35
C SER A 985 -22.92 31.77 -40.98
N GLY A 986 -21.99 31.21 -41.75
CA GLY A 986 -20.61 31.74 -41.90
C GLY A 986 -20.44 32.68 -43.11
N ASN A 987 -19.25 33.29 -43.26
CA ASN A 987 -18.77 33.79 -44.55
C ASN A 987 -17.24 34.02 -44.59
N VAL A 988 -16.68 34.13 -45.80
CA VAL A 988 -15.24 34.34 -46.09
C VAL A 988 -14.96 35.80 -46.44
N GLU A 989 -13.78 36.33 -46.11
CA GLU A 989 -13.15 37.37 -46.95
C GLU A 989 -11.61 37.27 -46.98
N ASN A 990 -10.98 37.81 -48.03
CA ASN A 990 -9.58 37.59 -48.40
C ASN A 990 -9.01 38.78 -49.18
N ARG A 991 -7.86 39.34 -48.75
CA ARG A 991 -6.99 40.35 -49.42
C ARG A 991 -5.70 40.56 -48.58
N GLY A 992 -4.49 40.72 -49.13
CA GLY A 992 -4.05 40.51 -50.51
C GLY A 992 -2.65 41.07 -50.85
N THR A 993 -2.13 40.64 -52.00
CA THR A 993 -1.21 41.34 -52.95
C THR A 993 0.28 41.60 -52.65
N ALA A 994 1.12 41.07 -53.55
CA ALA A 994 2.47 41.51 -53.98
C ALA A 994 3.67 41.39 -52.99
N GLY A 995 4.89 41.06 -53.44
CA GLY A 995 5.34 40.68 -54.79
C GLY A 995 6.88 40.64 -54.93
N THR A 996 7.36 40.48 -56.18
CA THR A 996 8.78 40.51 -56.67
C THR A 996 9.61 39.21 -56.63
N SER A 997 10.26 38.97 -57.78
CA SER A 997 11.45 38.14 -58.09
C SER A 997 12.43 39.13 -58.81
N PRO A 998 13.69 38.83 -59.28
CA PRO A 998 14.18 37.57 -59.89
C PRO A 998 15.69 37.20 -59.70
N PHE A 999 16.14 36.17 -60.44
CA PHE A 999 17.52 35.70 -60.71
C PHE A 999 18.29 34.93 -59.60
N SER A 1000 19.24 34.01 -59.88
CA SER A 1000 19.43 33.04 -61.00
C SER A 1000 20.70 32.17 -60.79
N ALA A 1001 20.85 31.12 -61.61
CA ALA A 1001 21.97 30.19 -61.75
C ALA A 1001 22.01 29.04 -60.71
N ALA A 1002 22.08 27.73 -61.01
CA ALA A 1002 22.50 26.91 -62.17
C ALA A 1002 23.89 26.25 -62.02
N GLY A 1003 23.90 24.91 -62.06
CA GLY A 1003 25.06 24.02 -62.10
C GLY A 1003 24.57 22.57 -62.21
N GLN A 1004 25.08 21.82 -63.20
CA GLN A 1004 24.75 20.40 -63.43
C GLN A 1004 26.01 19.54 -63.32
N GLU A 1005 25.85 18.27 -62.91
CA GLU A 1005 26.45 17.03 -63.46
C GLU A 1005 26.10 15.90 -62.47
N GLN A 1006 25.23 14.93 -62.78
CA GLN A 1006 25.43 13.71 -63.61
C GLN A 1006 26.52 12.74 -63.09
N GLY A 1007 26.13 11.51 -62.74
CA GLY A 1007 27.07 10.46 -62.30
C GLY A 1007 26.48 9.21 -61.63
N GLU A 1008 25.57 8.48 -62.27
CA GLU A 1008 25.25 7.07 -61.92
C GLU A 1008 26.27 6.09 -62.57
N PRO A 1009 26.24 4.77 -62.27
CA PRO A 1009 26.20 4.08 -60.97
C PRO A 1009 27.29 2.97 -60.94
N LEU A 1010 27.26 2.02 -59.97
CA LEU A 1010 27.64 0.62 -60.23
C LEU A 1010 27.23 -0.35 -59.09
N GLN A 1011 26.86 -1.58 -59.46
CA GLN A 1011 26.63 -2.74 -58.58
C GLN A 1011 27.86 -3.68 -58.60
N PHE A 1012 28.09 -4.50 -57.56
CA PHE A 1012 27.80 -5.95 -57.58
C PHE A 1012 28.36 -6.78 -56.39
N SER A 1013 27.72 -7.94 -56.18
CA SER A 1013 28.25 -9.23 -55.68
C SER A 1013 28.95 -9.33 -54.31
N SER A 1014 28.17 -9.81 -53.33
CA SER A 1014 28.40 -11.05 -52.56
C SER A 1014 29.68 -11.90 -52.78
N HIS A 1015 30.17 -12.52 -51.70
CA HIS A 1015 30.15 -14.00 -51.57
C HIS A 1015 30.31 -14.53 -50.13
N THR A 1016 29.94 -15.79 -49.93
CA THR A 1016 29.92 -16.55 -48.68
C THR A 1016 31.14 -17.49 -48.52
N ALA A 1017 31.57 -17.74 -47.28
CA ALA A 1017 31.99 -19.05 -46.69
C ALA A 1017 32.79 -18.79 -45.38
N GLN A 1018 32.51 -19.34 -44.19
CA GLN A 1018 32.30 -20.72 -43.68
C GLN A 1018 33.55 -21.42 -43.10
N ASN A 1019 33.35 -21.98 -41.89
CA ASN A 1019 33.94 -23.22 -41.31
C ASN A 1019 35.23 -23.20 -40.44
N ASN A 1020 35.01 -23.63 -39.18
CA ASN A 1020 35.78 -24.59 -38.37
C ASN A 1020 37.08 -24.17 -37.61
N SER A 1021 36.92 -23.92 -36.30
CA SER A 1021 37.23 -24.83 -35.16
C SER A 1021 38.43 -25.82 -35.21
N PRO A 1022 39.00 -26.27 -34.06
CA PRO A 1022 38.94 -25.77 -32.67
C PRO A 1022 40.34 -25.64 -31.98
N GLY A 1023 40.39 -25.09 -30.76
CA GLY A 1023 41.59 -25.06 -29.91
C GLY A 1023 41.28 -25.25 -28.41
N LYS A 1024 42.17 -25.90 -27.66
CA LYS A 1024 42.04 -26.15 -26.20
C LYS A 1024 42.84 -25.11 -25.39
N GLY A 1025 42.46 -24.91 -24.13
CA GLY A 1025 43.33 -24.32 -23.09
C GLY A 1025 44.45 -25.29 -22.63
N PRO A 1026 45.14 -25.07 -21.49
CA PRO A 1026 44.62 -24.39 -20.27
C PRO A 1026 45.59 -23.40 -19.58
N ASP A 1027 45.21 -23.00 -18.35
CA ASP A 1027 46.01 -22.48 -17.22
C ASP A 1027 46.72 -21.11 -17.32
N GLY A 1028 46.52 -20.28 -16.27
CA GLY A 1028 47.28 -19.05 -16.02
C GLY A 1028 46.58 -18.04 -15.11
N ALA A 1029 46.92 -18.02 -13.81
CA ALA A 1029 46.58 -16.92 -12.89
C ALA A 1029 47.53 -15.72 -13.08
N PRO A 1030 47.25 -14.56 -12.45
CA PRO A 1030 48.17 -14.16 -11.38
C PRO A 1030 47.51 -13.50 -10.14
N GLU A 1031 48.28 -13.47 -9.05
CA GLU A 1031 48.03 -12.67 -7.85
C GLU A 1031 48.48 -11.19 -7.99
N LEU A 1032 48.03 -10.37 -7.03
CA LEU A 1032 48.61 -9.11 -6.51
C LEU A 1032 49.67 -8.34 -7.33
N TRP A 1033 49.45 -7.02 -7.47
CA TRP A 1033 50.43 -6.01 -7.01
C TRP A 1033 49.73 -4.68 -6.66
N VAL A 1034 50.27 -3.95 -5.67
CA VAL A 1034 49.80 -2.62 -5.22
C VAL A 1034 50.92 -1.59 -5.41
N ALA A 1035 50.70 -0.50 -6.16
CA ALA A 1035 51.44 0.76 -6.03
C ALA A 1035 50.85 1.94 -6.85
N ARG A 1036 50.55 3.04 -6.14
CA ARG A 1036 50.81 4.48 -6.44
C ARG A 1036 51.04 5.01 -7.86
N GLU A 1037 50.38 6.15 -8.12
CA GLU A 1037 50.99 7.48 -8.43
C GLU A 1037 50.10 8.54 -7.73
N ASN A 1038 50.49 9.72 -7.19
CA ASN A 1038 51.60 10.68 -7.35
C ASN A 1038 51.54 11.49 -8.68
N GLU A 1039 51.55 12.84 -8.76
CA GLU A 1039 51.59 14.00 -7.83
C GLU A 1039 50.90 15.22 -8.58
N SER A 1040 50.74 16.47 -8.14
CA SER A 1040 51.63 17.41 -7.39
C SER A 1040 50.96 18.76 -7.02
N GLY A 1041 51.41 19.39 -5.90
CA GLY A 1041 51.46 20.86 -5.64
C GLY A 1041 50.15 21.65 -5.42
N SER A 1042 50.08 22.74 -4.62
CA SER A 1042 51.03 23.49 -3.75
C SER A 1042 50.18 24.36 -2.79
N SER A 1043 50.28 24.38 -1.45
CA SER A 1043 51.40 24.63 -0.50
C SER A 1043 51.67 26.13 -0.21
N GLU A 1044 51.09 26.66 0.87
CA GLU A 1044 51.53 27.81 1.70
C GLU A 1044 50.54 28.00 2.88
N GLU A 1045 50.86 28.84 3.86
CA GLU A 1045 51.45 28.45 5.16
C GLU A 1045 51.29 29.63 6.18
N GLU A 1046 51.67 29.43 7.46
CA GLU A 1046 51.51 30.36 8.62
C GLU A 1046 50.05 30.66 9.08
N SER A 1047 49.65 30.91 10.34
CA SER A 1047 50.08 30.63 11.74
C SER A 1047 49.86 31.87 12.64
N GLY A 1048 49.25 31.72 13.83
CA GLY A 1048 49.15 32.81 14.83
C GLY A 1048 48.21 32.51 16.01
N GLU A 1049 48.57 32.93 17.22
CA GLU A 1049 47.92 32.54 18.49
C GLU A 1049 47.14 33.67 19.21
N ASP A 1050 46.29 33.24 20.16
CA ASP A 1050 46.07 33.83 21.51
C ASP A 1050 45.07 35.01 21.79
N ARG A 1051 44.03 34.65 22.57
CA ARG A 1051 43.43 35.33 23.76
C ARG A 1051 42.37 36.47 23.70
N ASN A 1052 41.39 36.26 24.60
CA ASN A 1052 40.63 37.22 25.46
C ASN A 1052 39.32 37.92 24.99
N VAL A 1053 38.21 37.34 25.48
CA VAL A 1053 36.93 37.92 26.02
C VAL A 1053 37.16 39.19 26.91
N PRO A 1054 36.21 40.16 27.14
CA PRO A 1054 34.73 40.15 27.01
C PRO A 1054 33.96 41.42 26.43
N ARG A 1055 32.68 41.18 26.07
CA ARG A 1055 31.43 42.01 26.28
C ARG A 1055 31.22 43.44 25.72
N ASN A 1056 29.96 43.65 25.27
CA ASN A 1056 29.08 44.85 25.26
C ASN A 1056 29.09 45.88 24.08
N VAL A 1057 27.96 45.86 23.34
CA VAL A 1057 27.05 46.95 22.83
C VAL A 1057 27.38 48.45 23.11
N PRO A 1058 26.86 49.44 22.32
CA PRO A 1058 25.82 49.37 21.25
C PRO A 1058 25.96 50.23 19.94
N SER A 1059 25.17 49.83 18.92
CA SER A 1059 24.31 50.63 17.99
C SER A 1059 24.81 51.70 16.96
N LEU A 1060 23.93 51.94 15.96
CA LEU A 1060 23.70 53.15 15.11
C LEU A 1060 24.45 53.38 13.75
N THR A 1061 23.77 52.93 12.67
CA THR A 1061 23.36 53.72 11.45
C THR A 1061 24.27 54.13 10.27
N SER A 1062 23.85 53.66 9.07
CA SER A 1062 23.55 54.41 7.81
C SER A 1062 24.63 54.69 6.73
N GLY A 1063 24.18 54.80 5.47
CA GLY A 1063 24.95 55.18 4.26
C GLY A 1063 25.24 54.01 3.28
N THR A 1064 24.38 53.54 2.36
CA THR A 1064 23.34 54.14 1.47
C THR A 1064 23.83 54.68 0.12
N SER A 1065 23.56 53.95 -0.98
CA SER A 1065 23.38 54.39 -2.38
C SER A 1065 22.91 53.17 -3.21
N ILE A 1066 21.73 53.01 -3.82
CA ILE A 1066 20.66 53.86 -4.41
C ILE A 1066 20.81 54.21 -5.91
N PHE A 1067 20.02 53.49 -6.72
CA PHE A 1067 19.25 53.86 -7.93
C PHE A 1067 18.30 52.66 -8.18
N ILE A 1068 16.97 52.65 -8.09
CA ILE A 1068 15.87 53.65 -8.08
C ILE A 1068 15.57 54.29 -9.46
N LEU A 1069 14.54 53.78 -10.14
CA LEU A 1069 13.21 54.39 -10.43
C LEU A 1069 12.27 53.25 -10.91
N LEU A 1070 11.04 52.98 -10.41
CA LEU A 1070 9.78 53.77 -10.32
C LEU A 1070 9.06 54.00 -11.68
N THR A 1071 7.72 53.89 -11.83
CA THR A 1071 6.60 53.61 -10.88
C THR A 1071 5.30 53.22 -11.63
N GLY A 1072 4.29 52.67 -10.91
CA GLY A 1072 2.87 52.99 -11.18
C GLY A 1072 1.83 51.88 -10.96
N ALA A 1073 0.67 52.16 -10.37
CA ALA A 1073 0.42 52.29 -8.91
C ALA A 1073 -1.06 52.64 -8.59
N LEU A 1074 -1.65 52.02 -7.54
CA LEU A 1074 -2.82 52.51 -6.74
C LEU A 1074 -4.22 52.56 -7.44
N CYS A 1075 -5.40 52.52 -6.80
CA CYS A 1075 -5.87 52.30 -5.40
C CYS A 1075 -7.43 52.12 -5.37
N ILE A 1076 -8.06 52.17 -4.17
CA ILE A 1076 -9.50 52.47 -3.84
C ILE A 1076 -10.46 51.26 -3.88
N LYS A 1077 -11.28 50.94 -2.84
CA LYS A 1077 -11.40 51.47 -1.45
C LYS A 1077 -12.16 50.49 -0.51
N ARG A 1078 -12.09 50.76 0.80
CA ARG A 1078 -13.02 50.27 1.85
C ARG A 1078 -14.50 50.58 1.55
N GLU A 1079 -15.40 49.82 2.17
CA GLU A 1079 -16.06 50.34 3.39
C GLU A 1079 -15.73 49.41 4.57
#